data_AF-A0A212EN21-F1
#
_entry.id   AF-A0A212EN21-F1
#
_cell.length_a   1.000
_cell.length_b   1.000
_cell.length_c   1.000
_cell.angle_alpha   90.00
_cell.angle_beta   90.00
_cell.angle_gamma   90.00
#
_symmetry.space_group_name_H-M   'P 1'
#
loop_
_entity.id
_entity.type
_entity.pdbx_description
1 polymer ?
#
loop_
_entity_poly.entity_id
_entity_poly.type
_entity_poly.pdbx_seq_one_letter_code
_entity_poly.pdbx_strand_id
1 'polypeptide(L)'
;MTNSMLLAAGVLGRCPTCLGNFVRQICEMNCAPDQARFVNVTTMVTPDNVLYVNEINYRLYNDFMIDAHKSCSGVIVPQSGIPAINLMCGNAPVCDADAWFGFSGNISVNPIAPVQVNFLRWPTPEDSMNARAPLCNETLAGNIPCSCIDCLANCGTLEVEIPDICEVLSVNCIGFSVGITFFVLTAIIFIILTLREYRKYRRQISDSEDLKYVYKVNVVIKIFQKCFQNIGIFTSDHPVLMILFTSWIAFGVSIGISQIIVTANPIELWSAPDSRSRQELNYFNSRFGPFYRASQVFMTFNGLDPFTVGNITYGPAFRVEAIQELIKLENAIIDIGKDDNTVTLTEVCYAPTRYPGVEKRFDQCLSMSIATYLPDRNNINNETYLNSIQGCINNYLALNCLADWGGGADPDMSFGGFSDKNYLEAKTLIINYPIASHLRQEDMVPVFEWEKKFIDLMQDYEKNWKSDFVDIAFGADRSIEDEIDRVSRAEIVPIAISYLIMFCYVILALGNVTRLKSFFVECKISVAVCCIIIVIIAIACAAGILGYTGITISLLALNVIPFFILSVGIDNVFLMVNELHYIESNLKSFEDYKEDLSFNMKRRYVFGKMMKNVGPSMFVSSLTQISCFSIGTISNLPAVRTFAIFAAIALGFLFLFQITIVVGILSIDYRRTVQNRYDIFCCIRKKVLDDENPLQDGVRNQGIIQRFMEPYANFILNWRVKITVALLFMAMIGVSVILIPQIEVGLDQEMALPQDSFVYKYLQAVNNILPAGPPVFFVVKSGLNFTNHDHQNVLCGGLTCNEDSLSTQIFVASRNTETTYIQKSSNSWLDDFLEWTTLPGSCCKYNSTDGGFCSSKDESPECEYCSIERSDYAGGLRPAAEAFGKHIPAFLKDPPGEICSKGGLASYGGNVNYVLDSQGLATVYDTKFMAFHKSLVTSKDYFLAVKNAYEISANITKTIQTRTGLDVEVFPYSVFYVYYEQYLTIWEDAFASIGFSLLGALFINFLVTGFNFLTTGALLLNVIMIVVELMGVMFIWNIPLNAVSTINLIVAIGIAVEFCSHMAYAYATSKCPPKEKVHDAIKKVGSTIITGITLTNVPIIVLAFSYTEIIEVFFFRMLFSLVILGFLHGMVFFPVLLSFLNDIKHR
;
A
#
# COMPACT_ATOMS: atom_id res chain seq x y z
N MET A 1 -54.46 -13.65 -16.57
CA MET A 1 -53.45 -14.54 -15.97
C MET A 1 -52.09 -14.35 -16.62
N THR A 2 -51.95 -14.51 -17.95
CA THR A 2 -50.67 -14.31 -18.67
C THR A 2 -50.01 -12.96 -18.35
N ASN A 3 -50.75 -11.85 -18.44
CA ASN A 3 -50.20 -10.51 -18.14
C ASN A 3 -49.75 -10.37 -16.68
N SER A 4 -50.46 -10.99 -15.73
CA SER A 4 -50.12 -10.95 -14.31
C SER A 4 -48.87 -11.77 -13.96
N MET A 5 -48.50 -12.74 -14.80
CA MET A 5 -47.31 -13.59 -14.60
C MET A 5 -46.04 -12.99 -15.21
N LEU A 6 -46.15 -11.92 -16.02
CA LEU A 6 -44.99 -11.30 -16.68
C LEU A 6 -43.98 -10.74 -15.66
N LEU A 7 -44.47 -10.17 -14.55
CA LEU A 7 -43.59 -9.65 -13.49
C LEU A 7 -42.82 -10.78 -12.79
N ALA A 8 -43.49 -11.89 -12.48
CA ALA A 8 -42.84 -13.07 -11.90
C ALA A 8 -41.86 -13.71 -12.88
N ALA A 9 -42.18 -13.72 -14.18
CA ALA A 9 -41.27 -14.16 -15.23
C ALA A 9 -40.03 -13.26 -15.36
N GLY A 10 -40.15 -11.96 -15.11
CA GLY A 10 -39.01 -11.03 -15.09
C GLY A 10 -38.03 -11.22 -13.94
N VAL A 11 -38.44 -11.96 -12.90
CA VAL A 11 -37.61 -12.23 -11.72
C VAL A 11 -37.13 -13.69 -11.68
N LEU A 12 -38.01 -14.64 -11.98
CA LEU A 12 -37.71 -16.09 -11.93
C LEU A 12 -37.35 -16.70 -13.29
N GLY A 13 -37.48 -15.94 -14.39
CA GLY A 13 -37.33 -16.43 -15.76
C GLY A 13 -35.92 -16.92 -16.14
N ARG A 14 -34.91 -16.58 -15.34
CA ARG A 14 -33.54 -17.11 -15.47
C ARG A 14 -33.47 -18.63 -15.28
N CYS A 15 -34.40 -19.21 -14.51
CA CYS A 15 -34.51 -20.64 -14.31
C CYS A 15 -35.90 -21.12 -14.72
N PRO A 16 -36.06 -21.68 -15.94
CA PRO A 16 -37.34 -22.15 -16.46
C PRO A 16 -38.01 -23.20 -15.57
N THR A 17 -37.23 -24.02 -14.87
CA THR A 17 -37.77 -25.01 -13.92
C THR A 17 -38.43 -24.33 -12.72
N CYS A 18 -37.78 -23.31 -12.13
CA CYS A 18 -38.35 -22.50 -11.07
C CYS A 18 -39.63 -21.79 -11.51
N LEU A 19 -39.58 -21.07 -12.65
CA LEU A 19 -40.74 -20.37 -13.19
C LEU A 19 -41.89 -21.35 -13.50
N GLY A 20 -41.57 -22.52 -14.04
CA GLY A 20 -42.53 -23.58 -14.32
C GLY A 20 -43.26 -24.05 -13.06
N ASN A 21 -42.54 -24.28 -11.96
CA ASN A 21 -43.14 -24.65 -10.67
C ASN A 21 -44.03 -23.53 -10.11
N PHE A 22 -43.57 -22.27 -10.19
CA PHE A 22 -44.35 -21.11 -9.77
C PHE A 22 -45.62 -20.89 -10.61
N VAL A 23 -45.57 -21.14 -11.91
CA VAL A 23 -46.76 -21.08 -12.77
C VAL A 23 -47.68 -22.27 -12.47
N ARG A 24 -47.12 -23.46 -12.21
CA ARG A 24 -47.88 -24.69 -11.96
C ARG A 24 -48.82 -24.53 -10.76
N GLN A 25 -48.35 -23.99 -9.63
CA GLN A 25 -49.19 -23.76 -8.46
C GLN A 25 -50.41 -22.87 -8.76
N ILE A 26 -50.23 -21.83 -9.59
CA ILE A 26 -51.31 -20.90 -9.95
C ILE A 26 -52.28 -21.53 -10.95
N CYS A 27 -51.76 -22.26 -11.94
CA CYS A 27 -52.58 -22.96 -12.92
C CYS A 27 -53.44 -24.05 -12.29
N GLU A 28 -52.87 -24.84 -11.38
CA GLU A 28 -53.63 -25.88 -10.67
C GLU A 28 -54.70 -25.28 -9.76
N MET A 29 -54.40 -24.17 -9.09
CA MET A 29 -55.37 -23.47 -8.25
C MET A 29 -56.57 -22.96 -9.05
N ASN A 30 -56.39 -22.49 -10.28
CA ASN A 30 -57.44 -21.79 -11.03
C ASN A 30 -58.12 -22.64 -12.11
N CYS A 31 -57.39 -23.59 -12.72
CA CYS A 31 -57.79 -24.23 -13.97
C CYS A 31 -57.75 -25.77 -13.91
N ALA A 32 -57.39 -26.37 -12.77
CA ALA A 32 -57.37 -27.82 -12.64
C ALA A 32 -58.77 -28.42 -12.87
N PRO A 33 -58.90 -29.50 -13.64
CA PRO A 33 -60.20 -30.15 -13.85
C PRO A 33 -60.77 -30.73 -12.55
N ASP A 34 -59.92 -31.03 -11.56
CA ASP A 34 -60.26 -31.54 -10.24
C ASP A 34 -60.09 -30.49 -9.11
N GLN A 35 -60.13 -29.19 -9.44
CA GLN A 35 -59.92 -28.07 -8.51
C GLN A 35 -60.66 -28.20 -7.16
N ALA A 36 -61.91 -28.69 -7.16
CA ALA A 36 -62.74 -28.83 -5.95
C ALA A 36 -62.17 -29.82 -4.91
N ARG A 37 -61.23 -30.69 -5.31
CA ARG A 37 -60.56 -31.64 -4.40
C ARG A 37 -59.71 -30.92 -3.36
N PHE A 38 -58.98 -29.88 -3.78
CA PHE A 38 -57.94 -29.23 -2.98
C PHE A 38 -58.12 -27.72 -2.81
N VAL A 39 -59.09 -27.09 -3.48
CA VAL A 39 -59.45 -25.67 -3.28
C VAL A 39 -60.81 -25.54 -2.60
N ASN A 40 -60.91 -24.71 -1.58
CA ASN A 40 -62.17 -24.32 -0.94
C ASN A 40 -62.28 -22.79 -0.93
N VAL A 41 -63.43 -22.23 -1.34
CA VAL A 41 -63.62 -20.78 -1.48
C VAL A 41 -64.63 -20.25 -0.48
N THR A 42 -64.37 -19.06 0.07
CA THR A 42 -65.39 -18.29 0.78
C THR A 42 -65.92 -17.21 -0.16
N THR A 43 -67.24 -17.02 -0.18
CA THR A 43 -67.89 -16.07 -1.07
C THR A 43 -68.50 -14.94 -0.27
N MET A 44 -68.56 -13.75 -0.87
CA MET A 44 -69.30 -12.63 -0.33
C MET A 44 -70.17 -12.00 -1.42
N VAL A 45 -71.20 -11.26 -1.04
CA VAL A 45 -72.21 -10.71 -1.96
C VAL A 45 -72.06 -9.20 -1.97
N THR A 46 -71.86 -8.61 -3.16
CA THR A 46 -71.73 -7.15 -3.30
C THR A 46 -73.08 -6.47 -3.08
N PRO A 47 -73.11 -5.14 -2.83
CA PRO A 47 -74.34 -4.35 -2.82
C PRO A 47 -75.19 -4.50 -4.09
N ASP A 48 -74.55 -4.82 -5.23
CA ASP A 48 -75.19 -5.07 -6.53
C ASP A 48 -75.69 -6.51 -6.71
N ASN A 49 -75.69 -7.31 -5.64
CA ASN A 49 -76.16 -8.70 -5.61
C ASN A 49 -75.35 -9.68 -6.48
N VAL A 50 -74.07 -9.37 -6.73
CA VAL A 50 -73.13 -10.23 -7.46
C VAL A 50 -72.34 -11.06 -6.45
N LEU A 51 -72.33 -12.38 -6.64
CA LEU A 51 -71.58 -13.32 -5.79
C LEU A 51 -70.12 -13.37 -6.26
N TYR A 52 -69.19 -13.06 -5.37
CA TYR A 52 -67.76 -13.06 -5.67
C TYR A 52 -66.96 -13.84 -4.63
N VAL A 53 -65.80 -14.36 -5.06
CA VAL A 53 -64.89 -15.09 -4.21
C VAL A 53 -64.08 -14.08 -3.39
N ASN A 54 -64.16 -14.20 -2.07
CA ASN A 54 -63.45 -13.34 -1.12
C ASN A 54 -62.07 -13.90 -0.77
N GLU A 55 -62.03 -15.20 -0.44
CA GLU A 55 -60.83 -15.86 0.07
C GLU A 55 -60.79 -17.31 -0.42
N ILE A 56 -59.59 -17.78 -0.73
CA ILE A 56 -59.31 -19.10 -1.30
C ILE A 56 -58.42 -19.88 -0.35
N ASN A 57 -58.91 -21.00 0.18
CA ASN A 57 -58.14 -21.96 0.95
C ASN A 57 -57.62 -23.06 0.02
N TYR A 58 -56.32 -23.08 -0.24
CA TYR A 58 -55.68 -23.96 -1.20
C TYR A 58 -54.75 -24.96 -0.50
N ARG A 59 -55.13 -26.25 -0.51
CA ARG A 59 -54.38 -27.34 0.11
C ARG A 59 -53.29 -27.85 -0.83
N LEU A 60 -52.04 -27.66 -0.46
CA LEU A 60 -50.84 -28.09 -1.19
C LEU A 60 -50.16 -29.26 -0.49
N TYR A 61 -49.72 -30.27 -1.25
CA TYR A 61 -48.93 -31.36 -0.69
C TYR A 61 -47.56 -30.85 -0.19
N ASN A 62 -47.11 -31.36 0.95
CA ASN A 62 -45.90 -30.89 1.62
C ASN A 62 -44.66 -30.88 0.70
N ASP A 63 -44.42 -31.98 -0.02
CA ASP A 63 -43.22 -32.11 -0.87
C ASP A 63 -43.27 -31.12 -2.04
N PHE A 64 -44.45 -30.82 -2.61
CA PHE A 64 -44.58 -29.82 -3.66
C PHE A 64 -44.14 -28.43 -3.18
N MET A 65 -44.58 -28.00 -1.99
CA MET A 65 -44.20 -26.69 -1.45
C MET A 65 -42.69 -26.58 -1.24
N ILE A 66 -42.08 -27.64 -0.67
CA ILE A 66 -40.64 -27.66 -0.38
C ILE A 66 -39.81 -27.70 -1.67
N ASP A 67 -40.18 -28.56 -2.61
CA ASP A 67 -39.41 -28.75 -3.84
C ASP A 67 -39.58 -27.56 -4.80
N ALA A 68 -40.77 -26.95 -4.86
CA ALA A 68 -40.97 -25.71 -5.60
C ALA A 68 -40.10 -24.57 -5.06
N HIS A 69 -40.03 -24.41 -3.73
CA HIS A 69 -39.13 -23.43 -3.09
C HIS A 69 -37.65 -23.71 -3.40
N LYS A 70 -37.19 -24.97 -3.21
CA LYS A 70 -35.81 -25.38 -3.49
C LYS A 70 -35.42 -25.18 -4.95
N SER A 71 -36.35 -25.34 -5.89
CA SER A 71 -36.09 -25.10 -7.31
C SER A 71 -35.78 -23.62 -7.62
N CYS A 72 -36.24 -22.70 -6.75
CA CYS A 72 -36.14 -21.25 -6.93
C CYS A 72 -35.14 -20.58 -5.98
N SER A 73 -34.75 -21.23 -4.88
CA SER A 73 -33.91 -20.63 -3.83
C SER A 73 -32.51 -20.24 -4.30
N GLY A 74 -32.03 -20.83 -5.41
CA GLY A 74 -30.73 -20.55 -6.01
C GLY A 74 -30.74 -19.48 -7.09
N VAL A 75 -31.90 -19.02 -7.58
CA VAL A 75 -32.00 -18.08 -8.70
C VAL A 75 -31.55 -16.69 -8.25
N ILE A 76 -30.65 -16.05 -8.98
CA ILE A 76 -30.04 -14.78 -8.57
C ILE A 76 -30.57 -13.63 -9.41
N VAL A 77 -30.76 -12.46 -8.78
CA VAL A 77 -31.00 -11.20 -9.49
C VAL A 77 -29.66 -10.53 -9.78
N PRO A 78 -29.19 -10.43 -11.04
CA PRO A 78 -27.84 -9.94 -11.34
C PRO A 78 -27.58 -8.50 -10.87
N GLN A 79 -28.56 -7.61 -10.94
CA GLN A 79 -28.46 -6.23 -10.41
C GLN A 79 -27.99 -6.17 -8.95
N SER A 80 -28.40 -7.14 -8.12
CA SER A 80 -28.14 -7.12 -6.68
C SER A 80 -27.27 -8.27 -6.16
N GLY A 81 -27.15 -9.36 -6.91
CA GLY A 81 -26.49 -10.59 -6.46
C GLY A 81 -27.27 -11.37 -5.39
N ILE A 82 -28.53 -10.99 -5.08
CA ILE A 82 -29.37 -11.62 -4.06
C ILE A 82 -30.26 -12.70 -4.70
N PRO A 83 -30.60 -13.79 -3.98
CA PRO A 83 -31.63 -14.72 -4.40
C PRO A 83 -32.95 -14.01 -4.72
N ALA A 84 -33.51 -14.29 -5.90
CA ALA A 84 -34.75 -13.74 -6.41
C ALA A 84 -35.94 -14.00 -5.48
N ILE A 85 -35.95 -15.14 -4.78
CA ILE A 85 -37.02 -15.51 -3.85
C ILE A 85 -37.13 -14.57 -2.64
N ASN A 86 -36.03 -13.90 -2.25
CA ASN A 86 -36.06 -12.92 -1.16
C ASN A 86 -36.95 -11.71 -1.51
N LEU A 87 -37.12 -11.39 -2.80
CA LEU A 87 -38.05 -10.38 -3.26
C LEU A 87 -39.53 -10.81 -3.10
N MET A 88 -39.77 -12.09 -2.87
CA MET A 88 -41.10 -12.72 -2.84
C MET A 88 -41.47 -13.29 -1.46
N CYS A 89 -40.76 -12.90 -0.40
CA CYS A 89 -40.98 -13.38 0.96
C CYS A 89 -41.44 -12.30 1.96
N GLY A 90 -41.69 -11.08 1.46
CA GLY A 90 -42.04 -9.94 2.30
C GLY A 90 -41.00 -9.67 3.38
N ASN A 91 -41.45 -9.43 4.62
CA ASN A 91 -40.58 -9.10 5.75
C ASN A 91 -40.07 -10.34 6.52
N ALA A 92 -40.19 -11.55 5.97
CA ALA A 92 -39.74 -12.75 6.66
C ALA A 92 -38.20 -12.74 6.87
N PRO A 93 -37.70 -13.06 8.07
CA PRO A 93 -36.26 -13.08 8.36
C PRO A 93 -35.53 -14.21 7.61
N VAL A 94 -36.22 -15.32 7.38
CA VAL A 94 -35.75 -16.41 6.53
C VAL A 94 -36.83 -16.66 5.50
N CYS A 95 -36.46 -16.60 4.23
CA CYS A 95 -37.35 -16.89 3.13
C CYS A 95 -37.44 -18.41 2.92
N ASP A 96 -38.21 -19.08 3.78
CA ASP A 96 -38.55 -20.50 3.61
C ASP A 96 -39.81 -20.68 2.73
N ALA A 97 -40.22 -21.93 2.51
CA ALA A 97 -41.40 -22.20 1.71
C ALA A 97 -42.67 -21.59 2.33
N ASP A 98 -42.85 -21.63 3.65
CA ASP A 98 -44.05 -21.08 4.28
C ASP A 98 -44.14 -19.55 4.12
N ALA A 99 -43.01 -18.85 4.27
CA ALA A 99 -42.92 -17.42 4.04
C ALA A 99 -43.21 -17.04 2.58
N TRP A 100 -42.62 -17.76 1.63
CA TRP A 100 -42.79 -17.49 0.19
C TRP A 100 -44.24 -17.66 -0.27
N PHE A 101 -44.85 -18.80 0.09
CA PHE A 101 -46.25 -19.07 -0.25
C PHE A 101 -47.19 -18.15 0.53
N GLY A 102 -46.92 -17.89 1.81
CA GLY A 102 -47.70 -16.97 2.64
C GLY A 102 -47.72 -15.55 2.10
N PHE A 103 -46.58 -15.02 1.64
CA PHE A 103 -46.51 -13.70 1.00
C PHE A 103 -47.23 -13.66 -0.35
N SER A 104 -47.08 -14.71 -1.16
CA SER A 104 -47.67 -14.79 -2.51
C SER A 104 -49.21 -14.66 -2.50
N GLY A 105 -49.88 -15.07 -1.42
CA GLY A 105 -51.34 -15.04 -1.28
C GLY A 105 -51.91 -13.95 -0.37
N ASN A 106 -51.08 -13.12 0.26
CA ASN A 106 -51.53 -12.17 1.29
C ASN A 106 -51.75 -10.76 0.73
N ILE A 107 -53.01 -10.34 0.61
CA ILE A 107 -53.38 -9.02 0.06
C ILE A 107 -52.97 -7.83 0.93
N SER A 108 -52.71 -8.06 2.23
CA SER A 108 -52.37 -6.98 3.17
C SER A 108 -50.91 -6.57 3.07
N VAL A 109 -50.05 -7.49 2.62
CA VAL A 109 -48.59 -7.31 2.58
C VAL A 109 -48.09 -7.27 1.14
N ASN A 110 -48.77 -7.97 0.22
CA ASN A 110 -48.44 -8.01 -1.19
C ASN A 110 -49.52 -7.27 -2.00
N PRO A 111 -49.23 -6.03 -2.49
CA PRO A 111 -50.19 -5.26 -3.26
C PRO A 111 -50.48 -5.85 -4.66
N ILE A 112 -49.70 -6.85 -5.09
CA ILE A 112 -49.84 -7.52 -6.38
C ILE A 112 -50.82 -8.71 -6.29
N ALA A 113 -51.12 -9.19 -5.08
CA ALA A 113 -52.06 -10.29 -4.87
C ALA A 113 -53.51 -9.81 -5.10
N PRO A 114 -54.26 -10.39 -6.06
CA PRO A 114 -55.60 -9.89 -6.43
C PRO A 114 -56.71 -10.33 -5.46
N VAL A 115 -56.49 -11.42 -4.72
CA VAL A 115 -57.44 -12.03 -3.77
C VAL A 115 -56.65 -12.73 -2.67
N GLN A 116 -57.23 -12.84 -1.47
CA GLN A 116 -56.59 -13.55 -0.36
C GLN A 116 -56.55 -15.05 -0.66
N VAL A 117 -55.34 -15.61 -0.70
CA VAL A 117 -55.11 -17.05 -0.88
C VAL A 117 -54.34 -17.60 0.31
N ASN A 118 -54.96 -18.52 1.04
CA ASN A 118 -54.32 -19.25 2.12
C ASN A 118 -53.75 -20.56 1.58
N PHE A 119 -52.44 -20.59 1.39
CA PHE A 119 -51.72 -21.80 1.02
C PHE A 119 -51.53 -22.69 2.26
N LEU A 120 -52.27 -23.80 2.31
CA LEU A 120 -52.30 -24.73 3.44
C LEU A 120 -51.42 -25.94 3.12
N ARG A 121 -50.32 -26.09 3.85
CA ARG A 121 -49.46 -27.28 3.78
C ARG A 121 -50.23 -28.50 4.31
N TRP A 122 -50.31 -29.55 3.49
CA TRP A 122 -51.11 -30.74 3.77
C TRP A 122 -50.26 -32.02 3.66
N PRO A 123 -50.41 -33.00 4.58
CA PRO A 123 -49.54 -34.18 4.64
C PRO A 123 -49.96 -35.31 3.69
N THR A 124 -51.20 -35.34 3.23
CA THR A 124 -51.75 -36.44 2.42
C THR A 124 -52.02 -36.02 0.97
N PRO A 125 -51.61 -36.81 -0.04
CA PRO A 125 -51.77 -36.44 -1.45
C PRO A 125 -53.23 -36.55 -1.97
N GLU A 126 -54.09 -37.31 -1.29
CA GLU A 126 -55.46 -37.59 -1.76
C GLU A 126 -56.34 -36.34 -1.79
N ASP A 127 -56.17 -35.45 -0.80
CA ASP A 127 -57.00 -34.24 -0.61
C ASP A 127 -56.23 -32.93 -0.86
N SER A 128 -55.04 -33.01 -1.44
CA SER A 128 -54.19 -31.85 -1.74
C SER A 128 -53.65 -31.90 -3.18
N MET A 129 -53.24 -30.74 -3.69
CA MET A 129 -52.55 -30.69 -4.97
C MET A 129 -51.16 -31.31 -4.83
N ASN A 130 -50.94 -32.41 -5.56
CA ASN A 130 -49.79 -33.29 -5.45
C ASN A 130 -49.06 -33.46 -6.79
N ALA A 131 -49.09 -32.43 -7.66
CA ALA A 131 -48.28 -32.42 -8.87
C ALA A 131 -46.78 -32.50 -8.50
N ARG A 132 -45.96 -33.09 -9.38
CA ARG A 132 -44.51 -33.15 -9.18
C ARG A 132 -43.88 -31.77 -9.44
N ALA A 133 -43.09 -31.28 -8.50
CA ALA A 133 -42.22 -30.12 -8.66
C ALA A 133 -40.77 -30.57 -8.95
N PRO A 134 -40.28 -30.51 -10.20
CA PRO A 134 -38.87 -30.78 -10.50
C PRO A 134 -37.91 -29.81 -9.79
N LEU A 135 -36.75 -30.31 -9.37
CA LEU A 135 -35.67 -29.53 -8.78
C LEU A 135 -34.88 -28.75 -9.84
N CYS A 136 -34.06 -27.76 -9.44
CA CYS A 136 -33.37 -26.87 -10.40
C CYS A 136 -32.35 -27.57 -11.31
N ASN A 137 -31.87 -28.75 -10.94
CA ASN A 137 -30.99 -29.60 -11.75
C ASN A 137 -31.76 -30.52 -12.73
N GLU A 138 -33.08 -30.61 -12.59
CA GLU A 138 -33.96 -31.34 -13.49
C GLU A 138 -34.57 -30.40 -14.55
N THR A 139 -34.83 -30.94 -15.74
CA THR A 139 -35.45 -30.21 -16.85
C THR A 139 -36.88 -30.68 -17.10
N LEU A 140 -37.80 -29.74 -17.30
CA LEU A 140 -39.11 -30.02 -17.87
C LEU A 140 -38.97 -30.33 -19.36
N ALA A 141 -39.78 -31.26 -19.88
CA ALA A 141 -39.71 -31.67 -21.29
C ALA A 141 -39.90 -30.47 -22.24
N GLY A 142 -38.89 -30.17 -23.06
CA GLY A 142 -38.89 -29.03 -23.98
C GLY A 142 -38.23 -27.74 -23.45
N ASN A 143 -37.78 -27.71 -22.19
CA ASN A 143 -37.11 -26.56 -21.58
C ASN A 143 -35.58 -26.75 -21.44
N ILE A 144 -34.86 -25.63 -21.28
CA ILE A 144 -33.41 -25.56 -21.08
C ILE A 144 -33.08 -25.66 -19.57
N PRO A 145 -32.01 -26.36 -19.15
CA PRO A 145 -31.59 -26.42 -17.75
C PRO A 145 -31.19 -25.05 -17.19
N CYS A 146 -31.36 -24.88 -15.88
CA CYS A 146 -30.91 -23.67 -15.18
C CYS A 146 -29.37 -23.61 -15.16
N SER A 147 -28.81 -22.40 -15.24
CA SER A 147 -27.36 -22.21 -15.22
C SER A 147 -26.77 -22.52 -13.83
N CYS A 148 -25.45 -22.68 -13.74
CA CYS A 148 -24.74 -22.88 -12.47
C CYS A 148 -24.96 -21.70 -11.49
N ILE A 149 -25.03 -20.46 -12.00
CA ILE A 149 -25.26 -19.27 -11.17
C ILE A 149 -26.64 -19.35 -10.50
N ASP A 150 -27.66 -19.80 -11.23
CA ASP A 150 -29.04 -19.86 -10.77
C ASP A 150 -29.41 -21.21 -10.10
N CYS A 151 -28.53 -22.22 -10.19
CA CYS A 151 -28.67 -23.54 -9.58
C CYS A 151 -27.30 -24.13 -9.24
N LEU A 152 -26.89 -24.02 -7.97
CA LEU A 152 -25.60 -24.51 -7.47
C LEU A 152 -25.37 -26.00 -7.73
N ALA A 153 -26.44 -26.81 -7.78
CA ALA A 153 -26.34 -28.24 -8.06
C ALA A 153 -25.82 -28.55 -9.47
N ASN A 154 -25.84 -27.57 -10.38
CA ASN A 154 -25.30 -27.70 -11.74
C ASN A 154 -23.86 -27.19 -11.87
N CYS A 155 -23.25 -26.67 -10.81
CA CYS A 155 -21.86 -26.21 -10.84
C CYS A 155 -20.87 -27.38 -10.70
N GLY A 156 -19.75 -27.32 -11.43
CA GLY A 156 -18.61 -28.21 -11.20
C GLY A 156 -17.92 -27.93 -9.87
N THR A 157 -17.33 -28.95 -9.24
CA THR A 157 -16.50 -28.78 -8.03
C THR A 157 -15.11 -28.26 -8.42
N LEU A 158 -14.77 -27.05 -7.96
CA LEU A 158 -13.42 -26.51 -8.04
C LEU A 158 -12.74 -26.67 -6.69
N GLU A 159 -11.90 -27.69 -6.56
CA GLU A 159 -10.98 -27.82 -5.43
C GLU A 159 -9.76 -26.94 -5.71
N VAL A 160 -9.58 -25.91 -4.88
CA VAL A 160 -8.35 -25.11 -4.87
C VAL A 160 -7.40 -25.80 -3.90
N GLU A 161 -6.32 -26.39 -4.42
CA GLU A 161 -5.25 -26.95 -3.58
C GLU A 161 -4.50 -25.81 -2.88
N ILE A 162 -4.61 -25.74 -1.55
CA ILE A 162 -3.79 -24.84 -0.74
C ILE A 162 -2.46 -25.56 -0.54
N PRO A 163 -1.32 -25.03 -1.03
CA PRO A 163 -0.04 -25.66 -0.80
C PRO A 163 0.31 -25.61 0.69
N ASP A 164 0.47 -26.77 1.32
CA ASP A 164 0.92 -26.88 2.71
C ASP A 164 2.34 -26.30 2.84
N ILE A 165 2.47 -25.28 3.69
CA ILE A 165 3.77 -24.67 4.01
C ILE A 165 4.45 -25.53 5.09
N CYS A 166 5.65 -26.02 4.81
CA CYS A 166 6.41 -26.80 5.78
C CYS A 166 6.96 -25.91 6.91
N GLU A 167 6.59 -26.21 8.15
CA GLU A 167 7.04 -25.51 9.36
C GLU A 167 7.74 -26.43 10.38
N VAL A 168 8.83 -25.94 10.99
CA VAL A 168 9.52 -26.55 12.15
C VAL A 168 9.69 -25.45 13.20
N LEU A 169 9.20 -25.68 14.43
CA LEU A 169 9.23 -24.68 15.52
C LEU A 169 8.62 -23.32 15.12
N SER A 170 7.54 -23.35 14.35
CA SER A 170 6.87 -22.16 13.79
C SER A 170 7.74 -21.34 12.80
N VAL A 171 8.78 -21.95 12.22
CA VAL A 171 9.64 -21.35 11.20
C VAL A 171 9.66 -22.19 9.93
N ASN A 172 9.81 -21.56 8.76
CA ASN A 172 9.90 -22.23 7.46
C ASN A 172 11.01 -23.29 7.45
N CYS A 173 10.67 -24.53 7.06
CA CYS A 173 11.60 -25.66 6.99
C CYS A 173 12.86 -25.38 6.15
N ILE A 174 12.70 -24.65 5.04
CA ILE A 174 13.81 -24.31 4.14
C ILE A 174 14.76 -23.34 4.84
N GLY A 175 14.22 -22.28 5.46
CA GLY A 175 15.01 -21.33 6.24
C GLY A 175 15.76 -21.99 7.39
N PHE A 176 15.07 -22.86 8.14
CA PHE A 176 15.66 -23.62 9.25
C PHE A 176 16.81 -24.52 8.80
N SER A 177 16.61 -25.30 7.73
CA SER A 177 17.62 -26.20 7.18
C SER A 177 18.85 -25.45 6.66
N VAL A 178 18.64 -24.37 5.88
CA VAL A 178 19.72 -23.55 5.33
C VAL A 178 20.51 -22.86 6.44
N GLY A 179 19.83 -22.24 7.41
CA GLY A 179 20.49 -21.55 8.52
C GLY A 179 21.35 -22.46 9.39
N ILE A 180 20.85 -23.64 9.77
CA ILE A 180 21.62 -24.61 10.56
C ILE A 180 22.78 -25.18 9.74
N THR A 181 22.55 -25.55 8.48
CA THR A 181 23.61 -26.09 7.62
C THR A 181 24.73 -25.07 7.43
N PHE A 182 24.38 -23.80 7.19
CA PHE A 182 25.34 -22.71 7.10
C PHE A 182 26.12 -22.53 8.40
N PHE A 183 25.45 -22.50 9.56
CA PHE A 183 26.10 -22.37 10.86
C PHE A 183 27.09 -23.50 11.13
N VAL A 184 26.67 -24.76 10.93
CA VAL A 184 27.51 -25.93 11.20
C VAL A 184 28.73 -25.93 10.27
N LEU A 185 28.54 -25.69 8.97
CA LEU A 185 29.60 -25.73 7.98
C LEU A 185 30.62 -24.61 8.20
N THR A 186 30.16 -23.38 8.45
CA THR A 186 31.04 -22.24 8.71
C THR A 186 31.75 -22.35 10.06
N ALA A 187 31.06 -22.78 11.12
CA ALA A 187 31.68 -23.03 12.42
C ALA A 187 32.81 -24.06 12.32
N ILE A 188 32.59 -25.16 11.59
CA ILE A 188 33.63 -26.17 11.34
C ILE A 188 34.83 -25.56 10.60
N ILE A 189 34.61 -24.73 9.57
CA ILE A 189 35.70 -24.05 8.84
C ILE A 189 36.53 -23.18 9.80
N PHE A 190 35.90 -22.32 10.60
CA PHE A 190 36.60 -21.45 11.54
C PHE A 190 37.31 -22.22 12.66
N ILE A 191 36.73 -23.34 13.14
CA ILE A 191 37.38 -24.24 14.10
C ILE A 191 38.63 -24.90 13.47
N ILE A 192 38.56 -25.34 12.21
CA ILE A 192 39.72 -25.91 11.51
C ILE A 192 40.82 -24.87 11.29
N LEU A 193 40.45 -23.64 10.91
CA LEU A 193 41.38 -22.53 10.71
C LEU A 193 42.09 -22.16 12.03
N THR A 194 41.37 -22.11 13.14
CA THR A 194 41.93 -21.83 14.48
C THR A 194 42.79 -22.96 15.00
N LEU A 195 42.40 -24.23 14.83
CA LEU A 195 43.26 -25.37 15.18
C LEU A 195 44.57 -25.36 14.37
N ARG A 196 44.53 -24.91 13.12
CA ARG A 196 45.72 -24.72 12.28
C ARG A 196 46.59 -23.56 12.76
N GLU A 197 46.00 -22.41 13.10
CA GLU A 197 46.71 -21.25 13.67
C GLU A 197 47.36 -21.63 15.01
N TYR A 198 46.64 -22.31 15.90
CA TYR A 198 47.16 -22.80 17.18
C TYR A 198 48.34 -23.76 17.01
N ARG A 199 48.24 -24.73 16.08
CA ARG A 199 49.36 -25.64 15.75
C ARG A 199 50.58 -24.88 15.21
N LYS A 200 50.37 -23.81 14.44
CA LYS A 200 51.45 -22.95 13.91
C LYS A 200 52.07 -22.08 15.01
N TYR A 201 51.26 -21.46 15.86
CA TYR A 201 51.72 -20.71 17.03
C TYR A 201 52.60 -21.58 17.94
N ARG A 202 52.18 -22.83 18.17
CA ARG A 202 52.96 -23.81 18.95
C ARG A 202 54.25 -24.26 18.26
N ARG A 203 54.28 -24.33 16.92
CA ARG A 203 55.51 -24.63 16.14
C ARG A 203 56.49 -23.45 16.08
N GLN A 204 56.00 -22.21 16.04
CA GLN A 204 56.83 -20.99 15.94
C GLN A 204 57.52 -20.57 17.25
N ILE A 205 57.20 -21.20 18.38
CA ILE A 205 58.02 -21.10 19.60
C ILE A 205 59.42 -21.72 19.40
N SER A 206 59.64 -22.49 18.31
CA SER A 206 60.89 -23.19 18.03
C SER A 206 61.86 -22.48 17.07
N ASP A 207 61.44 -21.50 16.26
CA ASP A 207 62.31 -20.87 15.25
C ASP A 207 62.04 -19.36 15.18
N SER A 208 62.95 -18.56 15.73
CA SER A 208 62.98 -17.10 15.60
C SER A 208 64.20 -16.67 14.78
N GLU A 209 64.02 -16.54 13.47
CA GLU A 209 64.90 -15.70 12.64
C GLU A 209 64.08 -14.61 11.95
N ASP A 210 64.43 -13.36 12.24
CA ASP A 210 63.82 -12.14 11.73
C ASP A 210 64.25 -11.89 10.27
N LEU A 211 63.49 -12.41 9.31
CA LEU A 211 63.60 -12.00 7.91
C LEU A 211 62.85 -10.67 7.68
N LYS A 212 63.60 -9.58 7.45
CA LYS A 212 63.11 -8.28 6.97
C LYS A 212 62.50 -8.43 5.56
N TYR A 213 61.23 -8.79 5.48
CA TYR A 213 60.46 -8.76 4.24
C TYR A 213 60.09 -7.32 3.86
N VAL A 214 60.65 -6.81 2.76
CA VAL A 214 60.27 -5.52 2.17
C VAL A 214 58.99 -5.68 1.35
N TYR A 215 57.85 -5.33 1.91
CA TYR A 215 56.55 -5.41 1.24
C TYR A 215 56.39 -4.28 0.21
N LYS A 216 56.33 -4.61 -1.09
CA LYS A 216 56.08 -3.62 -2.16
C LYS A 216 54.59 -3.29 -2.24
N VAL A 217 54.24 -2.04 -1.94
CA VAL A 217 52.88 -1.49 -2.17
C VAL A 217 52.54 -1.54 -3.67
N ASN A 218 51.31 -1.96 -4.01
CA ASN A 218 50.83 -2.11 -5.38
C ASN A 218 50.93 -0.78 -6.17
N VAL A 219 51.21 -0.88 -7.47
CA VAL A 219 51.33 0.25 -8.41
C VAL A 219 50.03 1.07 -8.47
N VAL A 220 48.87 0.41 -8.48
CA VAL A 220 47.56 1.10 -8.53
C VAL A 220 47.36 2.00 -7.31
N ILE A 221 47.65 1.48 -6.11
CA ILE A 221 47.58 2.24 -4.86
C ILE A 221 48.51 3.46 -4.91
N LYS A 222 49.73 3.30 -5.46
CA LYS A 222 50.67 4.42 -5.61
C LYS A 222 50.17 5.51 -6.56
N ILE A 223 49.45 5.15 -7.63
CA ILE A 223 48.85 6.11 -8.57
C ILE A 223 47.80 6.95 -7.83
N PHE A 224 46.85 6.30 -7.14
CA PHE A 224 45.84 7.00 -6.35
C PHE A 224 46.46 7.89 -5.27
N GLN A 225 47.44 7.37 -4.53
CA GLN A 225 48.19 8.13 -3.52
C GLN A 225 48.86 9.38 -4.11
N LYS A 226 49.47 9.28 -5.28
CA LYS A 226 50.12 10.42 -5.95
C LYS A 226 49.12 11.45 -6.46
N CYS A 227 47.97 11.00 -6.98
CA CYS A 227 46.89 11.87 -7.42
C CYS A 227 46.35 12.71 -6.26
N PHE A 228 45.93 12.08 -5.16
CA PHE A 228 45.41 12.79 -3.99
C PHE A 228 46.48 13.64 -3.28
N GLN A 229 47.74 13.21 -3.28
CA GLN A 229 48.85 14.04 -2.80
C GLN A 229 48.95 15.36 -3.57
N ASN A 230 48.84 15.33 -4.91
CA ASN A 230 48.89 16.53 -5.74
C ASN A 230 47.66 17.43 -5.51
N ILE A 231 46.47 16.85 -5.37
CA ILE A 231 45.24 17.60 -5.04
C ILE A 231 45.38 18.32 -3.70
N GLY A 232 45.91 17.63 -2.67
CA GLY A 232 46.15 18.21 -1.35
C GLY A 232 47.15 19.37 -1.39
N ILE A 233 48.25 19.21 -2.14
CA ILE A 233 49.26 20.28 -2.31
C ILE A 233 48.64 21.50 -2.98
N PHE A 234 47.98 21.30 -4.13
CA PHE A 234 47.37 22.38 -4.91
C PHE A 234 46.34 23.17 -4.08
N THR A 235 45.44 22.46 -3.40
CA THR A 235 44.39 23.07 -2.58
C THR A 235 44.96 23.81 -1.37
N SER A 236 46.01 23.26 -0.75
CA SER A 236 46.67 23.90 0.40
C SER A 236 47.44 25.18 0.03
N ASP A 237 47.89 25.30 -1.22
CA ASP A 237 48.62 26.47 -1.72
C ASP A 237 47.70 27.64 -2.07
N HIS A 238 46.54 27.33 -2.65
CA HIS A 238 45.57 28.32 -3.12
C HIS A 238 44.19 28.17 -2.44
N PRO A 239 44.09 28.16 -1.10
CA PRO A 239 42.84 27.84 -0.41
C PRO A 239 41.73 28.87 -0.69
N VAL A 240 42.04 30.17 -0.74
CA VAL A 240 41.05 31.23 -0.99
C VAL A 240 40.50 31.15 -2.42
N LEU A 241 41.36 30.87 -3.40
CA LEU A 241 40.95 30.72 -4.80
C LEU A 241 39.99 29.54 -4.97
N MET A 242 40.31 28.39 -4.35
CA MET A 242 39.47 27.19 -4.44
C MET A 242 38.12 27.39 -3.78
N ILE A 243 38.08 28.02 -2.59
CA ILE A 243 36.82 28.36 -1.91
C ILE A 243 35.98 29.30 -2.79
N LEU A 244 36.58 30.36 -3.36
CA LEU A 244 35.84 31.29 -4.20
C LEU A 244 35.30 30.60 -5.46
N PHE A 245 36.14 29.86 -6.19
CA PHE A 245 35.73 29.17 -7.42
C PHE A 245 34.58 28.19 -7.20
N THR A 246 34.68 27.33 -6.18
CA THR A 246 33.65 26.34 -5.84
C THR A 246 32.37 26.99 -5.31
N SER A 247 32.45 28.06 -4.51
CA SER A 247 31.27 28.81 -4.05
C SER A 247 30.51 29.48 -5.19
N TRP A 248 31.19 29.98 -6.23
CA TRP A 248 30.53 30.53 -7.42
C TRP A 248 29.78 29.46 -8.22
N ILE A 249 30.37 28.28 -8.38
CA ILE A 249 29.69 27.12 -8.99
C ILE A 249 28.46 26.74 -8.17
N ALA A 250 28.62 26.62 -6.85
CA ALA A 250 27.53 26.25 -5.96
C ALA A 250 26.37 27.26 -6.01
N PHE A 251 26.68 28.56 -6.04
CA PHE A 251 25.68 29.61 -6.19
C PHE A 251 24.93 29.51 -7.51
N GLY A 252 25.64 29.32 -8.63
CA GLY A 252 25.03 29.17 -9.95
C GLY A 252 24.08 27.99 -10.04
N VAL A 253 24.48 26.83 -9.49
CA VAL A 253 23.64 25.63 -9.47
C VAL A 253 22.43 25.81 -8.55
N SER A 254 22.59 26.47 -7.41
CA SER A 254 21.52 26.64 -6.42
C SER A 254 20.37 27.56 -6.89
N ILE A 255 20.55 28.35 -7.95
CA ILE A 255 19.47 29.19 -8.53
C ILE A 255 18.29 28.32 -9.02
N GLY A 256 18.57 27.08 -9.44
CA GLY A 256 17.56 26.11 -9.88
C GLY A 256 16.54 25.73 -8.80
N ILE A 257 16.80 26.03 -7.52
CA ILE A 257 15.85 25.79 -6.41
C ILE A 257 14.52 26.51 -6.66
N SER A 258 14.54 27.67 -7.34
CA SER A 258 13.33 28.44 -7.68
C SER A 258 12.34 27.69 -8.59
N GLN A 259 12.78 26.64 -9.27
CA GLN A 259 11.99 25.83 -10.20
C GLN A 259 11.65 24.43 -9.66
N ILE A 260 11.88 24.18 -8.36
CA ILE A 260 11.57 22.89 -7.74
C ILE A 260 10.07 22.64 -7.73
N ILE A 261 9.71 21.42 -8.09
CA ILE A 261 8.36 20.88 -7.98
C ILE A 261 8.36 19.89 -6.82
N VAL A 262 7.59 20.19 -5.77
CA VAL A 262 7.35 19.28 -4.64
C VAL A 262 6.01 18.62 -4.84
N THR A 263 5.95 17.29 -4.73
CA THR A 263 4.70 16.53 -4.82
C THR A 263 4.41 15.79 -3.52
N ALA A 264 3.17 15.87 -3.06
CA ALA A 264 2.62 15.11 -1.94
C ALA A 264 1.58 14.06 -2.40
N ASN A 265 1.25 14.02 -3.69
CA ASN A 265 0.24 13.10 -4.21
C ASN A 265 0.73 11.65 -4.07
N PRO A 266 0.02 10.79 -3.32
CA PRO A 266 0.48 9.43 -3.04
C PRO A 266 0.55 8.57 -4.29
N ILE A 267 -0.30 8.79 -5.30
CA ILE A 267 -0.27 7.99 -6.52
C ILE A 267 1.01 8.25 -7.33
N GLU A 268 1.43 9.52 -7.44
CA GLU A 268 2.67 9.90 -8.13
C GLU A 268 3.93 9.42 -7.39
N LEU A 269 3.84 9.21 -6.07
CA LEU A 269 4.97 8.77 -5.25
C LEU A 269 5.12 7.24 -5.26
N TRP A 270 4.01 6.51 -5.15
CA TRP A 270 4.01 5.07 -4.89
C TRP A 270 3.68 4.20 -6.10
N SER A 271 3.18 4.77 -7.20
CA SER A 271 2.84 4.04 -8.42
C SER A 271 3.71 4.49 -9.60
N ALA A 272 4.41 3.55 -10.24
CA ALA A 272 5.21 3.85 -11.41
C ALA A 272 4.31 4.26 -12.59
N PRO A 273 4.63 5.32 -13.36
CA PRO A 273 3.83 5.73 -14.51
C PRO A 273 3.67 4.61 -15.55
N ASP A 274 4.68 3.77 -15.70
CA ASP A 274 4.72 2.65 -16.65
C ASP A 274 4.19 1.32 -16.07
N SER A 275 3.79 1.28 -14.79
CA SER A 275 3.27 0.05 -14.16
C SER A 275 1.93 -0.39 -14.77
N ARG A 276 1.64 -1.69 -14.68
CA ARG A 276 0.40 -2.25 -15.24
C ARG A 276 -0.82 -1.64 -14.58
N SER A 277 -0.88 -1.58 -13.25
CA SER A 277 -2.02 -0.98 -12.53
C SER A 277 -2.22 0.51 -12.87
N ARG A 278 -1.15 1.26 -13.11
CA ARG A 278 -1.22 2.68 -13.51
C ARG A 278 -1.78 2.85 -14.92
N GLN A 279 -1.37 1.98 -15.85
CA GLN A 279 -1.94 1.96 -17.20
C GLN A 279 -3.42 1.54 -17.18
N GLU A 280 -3.77 0.54 -16.39
CA GLU A 280 -5.15 0.10 -16.17
C GLU A 280 -6.03 1.21 -15.56
N LEU A 281 -5.51 1.94 -14.54
CA LEU A 281 -6.17 3.11 -13.96
C LEU A 281 -6.38 4.21 -15.00
N ASN A 282 -5.35 4.56 -15.78
CA ASN A 282 -5.45 5.59 -16.82
C ASN A 282 -6.47 5.19 -17.91
N TYR A 283 -6.47 3.92 -18.30
CA TYR A 283 -7.44 3.37 -19.24
C TYR A 283 -8.87 3.46 -18.67
N PHE A 284 -9.07 2.98 -17.44
CA PHE A 284 -10.37 3.04 -16.75
C PHE A 284 -10.90 4.47 -16.68
N ASN A 285 -10.06 5.41 -16.23
CA ASN A 285 -10.42 6.82 -16.08
C ASN A 285 -10.77 7.47 -17.43
N SER A 286 -10.04 7.13 -18.50
CA SER A 286 -10.31 7.68 -19.84
C SER A 286 -11.63 7.20 -20.45
N ARG A 287 -12.12 6.02 -20.02
CA ARG A 287 -13.32 5.37 -20.57
C ARG A 287 -14.55 5.56 -19.70
N PHE A 288 -14.43 5.40 -18.39
CA PHE A 288 -15.57 5.39 -17.47
C PHE A 288 -15.59 6.59 -16.52
N GLY A 289 -14.59 7.47 -16.59
CA GLY A 289 -14.37 8.51 -15.59
C GLY A 289 -13.74 7.97 -14.30
N PRO A 290 -13.33 8.86 -13.39
CA PRO A 290 -12.75 8.47 -12.11
C PRO A 290 -13.80 7.87 -11.18
N PHE A 291 -13.36 6.98 -10.30
CA PHE A 291 -14.22 6.46 -9.24
C PHE A 291 -14.68 7.59 -8.29
N TYR A 292 -15.89 7.46 -7.75
CA TYR A 292 -16.43 8.45 -6.81
C TYR A 292 -15.61 8.49 -5.51
N ARG A 293 -15.65 9.62 -4.83
CA ARG A 293 -14.96 9.84 -3.55
C ARG A 293 -15.90 9.50 -2.41
N ALA A 294 -15.40 8.89 -1.34
CA ALA A 294 -16.23 8.49 -0.21
C ALA A 294 -16.11 9.52 0.92
N SER A 295 -17.26 10.01 1.40
CA SER A 295 -17.38 10.74 2.67
C SER A 295 -18.18 9.89 3.64
N GLN A 296 -17.50 9.36 4.65
CA GLN A 296 -18.01 8.31 5.53
C GLN A 296 -17.96 8.72 7.00
N VAL A 297 -19.00 8.32 7.74
CA VAL A 297 -19.10 8.48 9.19
C VAL A 297 -19.57 7.17 9.81
N PHE A 298 -18.82 6.68 10.80
CA PHE A 298 -19.13 5.53 11.62
C PHE A 298 -19.55 6.02 13.01
N MET A 299 -20.81 5.78 13.39
CA MET A 299 -21.36 6.16 14.69
C MET A 299 -21.54 4.90 15.55
N THR A 300 -20.64 4.70 16.52
CA THR A 300 -20.63 3.55 17.42
C THR A 300 -21.27 3.90 18.75
N PHE A 301 -22.21 3.08 19.22
CA PHE A 301 -23.01 3.37 20.42
C PHE A 301 -22.54 2.54 21.63
N ASN A 302 -21.60 3.07 22.41
CA ASN A 302 -20.97 2.36 23.54
C ASN A 302 -21.70 2.54 24.89
N GLY A 303 -22.62 3.49 24.99
CA GLY A 303 -23.38 3.79 26.22
C GLY A 303 -24.82 3.26 26.24
N LEU A 304 -25.22 2.51 25.20
CA LEU A 304 -26.57 1.95 25.07
C LEU A 304 -26.50 0.43 25.19
N ASP A 305 -27.39 -0.14 25.99
CA ASP A 305 -27.52 -1.59 26.10
C ASP A 305 -28.42 -2.15 24.98
N PRO A 306 -28.12 -3.37 24.49
CA PRO A 306 -29.03 -4.16 23.68
C PRO A 306 -30.40 -4.30 24.36
N PHE A 307 -31.46 -4.40 23.56
CA PHE A 307 -32.83 -4.51 24.08
C PHE A 307 -33.62 -5.56 23.32
N THR A 308 -34.63 -6.11 23.99
CA THR A 308 -35.47 -7.17 23.42
C THR A 308 -36.88 -6.65 23.19
N VAL A 309 -37.39 -6.81 21.98
CA VAL A 309 -38.80 -6.55 21.64
C VAL A 309 -39.39 -7.86 21.14
N GLY A 310 -40.37 -8.40 21.86
CA GLY A 310 -40.86 -9.76 21.61
C GLY A 310 -39.79 -10.82 21.86
N ASN A 311 -39.55 -11.70 20.88
CA ASN A 311 -38.53 -12.76 20.92
C ASN A 311 -37.21 -12.38 20.22
N ILE A 312 -37.06 -11.13 19.76
CA ILE A 312 -35.90 -10.67 18.99
C ILE A 312 -35.07 -9.73 19.86
N THR A 313 -33.75 -9.93 19.85
CA THR A 313 -32.78 -9.06 20.53
C THR A 313 -32.16 -8.12 19.50
N TYR A 314 -32.23 -6.81 19.77
CA TYR A 314 -31.63 -5.77 18.95
C TYR A 314 -30.42 -5.17 19.66
N GLY A 315 -29.37 -4.90 18.88
CA GLY A 315 -28.19 -4.18 19.30
C GLY A 315 -28.48 -2.70 19.57
N PRO A 316 -27.50 -1.98 20.13
CA PRO A 316 -27.68 -0.59 20.54
C PRO A 316 -27.93 0.36 19.36
N ALA A 317 -27.54 0.00 18.14
CA ALA A 317 -27.78 0.80 16.94
C ALA A 317 -29.28 0.97 16.60
N PHE A 318 -30.16 0.08 17.08
CA PHE A 318 -31.60 0.11 16.80
C PHE A 318 -32.41 0.92 17.84
N ARG A 319 -31.74 1.48 18.85
CA ARG A 319 -32.36 2.38 19.81
C ARG A 319 -32.88 3.64 19.11
N VAL A 320 -34.03 4.14 19.53
CA VAL A 320 -34.62 5.36 18.94
C VAL A 320 -33.66 6.54 19.09
N GLU A 321 -32.98 6.62 20.23
CA GLU A 321 -31.98 7.63 20.55
C GLU A 321 -30.80 7.61 19.56
N ALA A 322 -30.34 6.42 19.16
CA ALA A 322 -29.28 6.26 18.19
C ALA A 322 -29.70 6.74 16.79
N ILE A 323 -30.92 6.38 16.36
CA ILE A 323 -31.47 6.76 15.06
C ILE A 323 -31.74 8.28 15.00
N GLN A 324 -32.28 8.86 16.07
CA GLN A 324 -32.50 10.32 16.16
C GLN A 324 -31.20 11.10 16.05
N GLU A 325 -30.13 10.63 16.72
CA GLU A 325 -28.83 11.28 16.65
C GLU A 325 -28.21 11.15 15.25
N LEU A 326 -28.39 10.00 14.57
CA LEU A 326 -27.98 9.83 13.17
C LEU A 326 -28.71 10.82 12.25
N ILE A 327 -30.03 10.94 12.35
CA ILE A 327 -30.82 11.84 11.48
C ILE A 327 -30.44 13.30 11.73
N LYS A 328 -30.21 13.68 12.99
CA LYS A 328 -29.73 15.02 13.35
C LYS A 328 -28.39 15.34 12.67
N LEU A 329 -27.45 14.39 12.67
CA LEU A 329 -26.16 14.56 12.02
C LEU A 329 -26.29 14.61 10.49
N GLU A 330 -27.10 13.73 9.89
CA GLU A 330 -27.35 13.74 8.45
C GLU A 330 -27.99 15.04 7.98
N ASN A 331 -28.97 15.56 8.70
CA ASN A 331 -29.59 16.85 8.37
C ASN A 331 -28.55 17.98 8.39
N ALA A 332 -27.65 17.98 9.38
CA ALA A 332 -26.54 18.93 9.42
C ALA A 332 -25.59 18.78 8.22
N ILE A 333 -25.30 17.55 7.77
CA ILE A 333 -24.48 17.28 6.58
C ILE A 333 -25.19 17.78 5.30
N ILE A 334 -26.50 17.56 5.19
CA ILE A 334 -27.31 17.99 4.04
C ILE A 334 -27.40 19.52 3.96
N ASP A 335 -27.38 20.21 5.09
CA ASP A 335 -27.49 21.67 5.18
C ASP A 335 -26.14 22.39 4.98
N ILE A 336 -25.03 21.67 4.84
CA ILE A 336 -23.72 22.25 4.50
C ILE A 336 -23.85 23.11 3.24
N GLY A 337 -23.50 24.39 3.40
CA GLY A 337 -23.42 25.36 2.32
C GLY A 337 -24.71 26.10 1.98
N LYS A 338 -25.87 25.68 2.54
CA LYS A 338 -27.17 26.35 2.31
C LYS A 338 -27.25 27.74 2.94
N ASP A 339 -26.73 27.90 4.16
CA ASP A 339 -26.81 29.17 4.90
C ASP A 339 -25.82 30.23 4.38
N ASP A 340 -24.62 29.80 3.98
CA ASP A 340 -23.55 30.68 3.48
C ASP A 340 -23.66 30.97 1.97
N ASN A 341 -24.65 30.41 1.27
CA ASN A 341 -24.80 30.47 -0.19
C ASN A 341 -23.52 30.00 -0.92
N THR A 342 -22.95 28.89 -0.45
CA THR A 342 -21.71 28.27 -0.95
C THR A 342 -22.01 26.89 -1.55
N VAL A 343 -20.98 26.12 -1.90
CA VAL A 343 -21.13 24.78 -2.49
C VAL A 343 -21.99 23.87 -1.62
N THR A 344 -23.06 23.35 -2.20
CA THR A 344 -24.03 22.47 -1.52
C THR A 344 -23.81 21.00 -1.87
N LEU A 345 -24.29 20.08 -1.03
CA LEU A 345 -24.21 18.64 -1.30
C LEU A 345 -24.87 18.27 -2.64
N THR A 346 -25.97 18.92 -3.02
CA THR A 346 -26.66 18.71 -4.31
C THR A 346 -25.77 18.96 -5.52
N GLU A 347 -24.79 19.84 -5.39
CA GLU A 347 -23.90 20.20 -6.49
C GLU A 347 -22.79 19.19 -6.73
N VAL A 348 -22.33 18.53 -5.66
CA VAL A 348 -21.14 17.66 -5.64
C VAL A 348 -21.46 16.18 -5.46
N CYS A 349 -22.66 15.80 -5.01
CA CYS A 349 -23.03 14.40 -4.78
C CYS A 349 -22.98 13.57 -6.06
N TYR A 350 -22.66 12.29 -5.92
CA TYR A 350 -22.83 11.32 -6.99
C TYR A 350 -24.32 10.96 -7.12
N ALA A 351 -24.86 11.07 -8.34
CA ALA A 351 -26.29 10.88 -8.62
C ALA A 351 -26.49 9.94 -9.83
N PRO A 352 -26.77 8.63 -9.62
CA PRO A 352 -26.76 7.64 -10.69
C PRO A 352 -27.95 7.74 -11.66
N THR A 353 -29.08 8.31 -11.25
CA THR A 353 -30.28 8.49 -12.10
C THR A 353 -30.37 9.86 -12.78
N ARG A 354 -29.35 10.72 -12.60
CA ARG A 354 -29.37 12.09 -13.11
C ARG A 354 -28.95 12.14 -14.59
N TYR A 355 -29.80 12.74 -15.43
CA TYR A 355 -29.43 13.04 -16.82
C TYR A 355 -28.53 14.28 -16.92
N PRO A 356 -27.56 14.31 -17.86
CA PRO A 356 -26.79 15.51 -18.15
C PRO A 356 -27.70 16.68 -18.56
N GLY A 357 -27.51 17.85 -17.93
CA GLY A 357 -28.22 19.09 -18.30
C GLY A 357 -29.58 19.31 -17.62
N VAL A 358 -30.03 18.39 -16.76
CA VAL A 358 -31.24 18.55 -15.95
C VAL A 358 -30.90 19.22 -14.61
N GLU A 359 -31.86 19.95 -14.02
CA GLU A 359 -31.70 20.59 -12.71
C GLU A 359 -31.26 19.60 -11.63
N LYS A 360 -30.30 20.02 -10.81
CA LYS A 360 -29.75 19.18 -9.74
C LYS A 360 -30.72 19.14 -8.56
N ARG A 361 -31.20 17.95 -8.22
CA ARG A 361 -32.04 17.72 -7.04
C ARG A 361 -31.35 16.79 -6.03
N PHE A 362 -31.72 16.93 -4.76
CA PHE A 362 -31.13 16.19 -3.62
C PHE A 362 -31.60 14.74 -3.53
N ASP A 363 -32.87 14.48 -3.83
CA ASP A 363 -33.50 13.15 -3.87
C ASP A 363 -32.73 12.15 -4.76
N GLN A 364 -32.04 12.65 -5.79
CA GLN A 364 -31.23 11.86 -6.71
C GLN A 364 -29.81 11.57 -6.20
N CYS A 365 -29.37 12.18 -5.10
CA CYS A 365 -28.04 11.93 -4.53
C CYS A 365 -28.00 10.53 -3.88
N LEU A 366 -26.97 9.76 -4.21
CA LEU A 366 -26.72 8.46 -3.59
C LEU A 366 -26.40 8.66 -2.11
N SER A 367 -27.16 8.00 -1.24
CA SER A 367 -26.96 8.00 0.21
C SER A 367 -27.17 6.59 0.76
N MET A 368 -26.12 6.04 1.36
CA MET A 368 -26.16 4.73 2.02
C MET A 368 -26.21 4.96 3.53
N SER A 369 -27.40 4.82 4.10
CA SER A 369 -27.70 5.04 5.50
C SER A 369 -29.05 4.40 5.86
N ILE A 370 -29.23 4.11 7.15
CA ILE A 370 -30.48 3.57 7.70
C ILE A 370 -31.67 4.53 7.51
N ALA A 371 -31.42 5.83 7.32
CA ALA A 371 -32.47 6.82 7.12
C ALA A 371 -33.29 6.54 5.85
N THR A 372 -32.72 5.83 4.88
CA THR A 372 -33.41 5.38 3.66
C THR A 372 -34.49 4.32 3.95
N TYR A 373 -34.40 3.59 5.06
CA TYR A 373 -35.41 2.59 5.45
C TYR A 373 -36.61 3.19 6.18
N LEU A 374 -36.53 4.47 6.56
CA LEU A 374 -37.60 5.16 7.27
C LEU A 374 -38.56 5.80 6.28
N PRO A 375 -39.88 5.57 6.41
CA PRO A 375 -40.87 6.17 5.52
C PRO A 375 -40.97 7.70 5.70
N ASP A 376 -40.71 8.20 6.90
CA ASP A 376 -40.59 9.64 7.19
C ASP A 376 -39.36 9.87 8.08
N ARG A 377 -38.39 10.64 7.56
CA ARG A 377 -37.15 10.98 8.27
C ARG A 377 -37.39 11.98 9.41
N ASN A 378 -38.44 12.81 9.33
CA ASN A 378 -38.69 13.88 10.30
C ASN A 378 -39.58 13.44 11.46
N ASN A 379 -40.37 12.37 11.30
CA ASN A 379 -41.31 11.91 12.30
C ASN A 379 -41.25 10.38 12.48
N ILE A 380 -40.36 9.93 13.35
CA ILE A 380 -40.19 8.51 13.66
C ILE A 380 -41.36 8.03 14.53
N ASN A 381 -42.14 7.08 14.02
CA ASN A 381 -43.13 6.39 14.83
C ASN A 381 -42.48 5.28 15.67
N ASN A 382 -42.42 5.48 16.99
CA ASN A 382 -41.82 4.56 17.95
C ASN A 382 -42.42 3.13 17.92
N GLU A 383 -43.65 2.95 17.44
CA GLU A 383 -44.29 1.64 17.38
C GLU A 383 -43.92 0.85 16.11
N THR A 384 -43.64 1.53 15.00
CA THR A 384 -43.50 0.88 13.68
C THR A 384 -42.08 0.92 13.11
N TYR A 385 -41.20 1.80 13.60
CA TYR A 385 -39.88 2.02 12.99
C TYR A 385 -39.02 0.75 12.93
N LEU A 386 -39.03 -0.09 13.98
CA LEU A 386 -38.26 -1.36 14.00
C LEU A 386 -38.74 -2.32 12.92
N ASN A 387 -40.05 -2.40 12.70
CA ASN A 387 -40.62 -3.27 11.68
C ASN A 387 -40.26 -2.79 10.28
N SER A 388 -40.24 -1.46 10.04
CA SER A 388 -39.80 -0.88 8.77
C SER A 388 -38.33 -1.18 8.50
N ILE A 389 -37.45 -0.91 9.47
CA ILE A 389 -36.01 -1.16 9.35
C ILE A 389 -35.74 -2.64 9.13
N GLN A 390 -36.33 -3.53 9.94
CA GLN A 390 -36.13 -4.97 9.80
C GLN A 390 -36.67 -5.50 8.46
N GLY A 391 -37.80 -4.98 7.98
CA GLY A 391 -38.31 -5.29 6.64
C GLY A 391 -37.29 -4.97 5.55
N CYS A 392 -36.68 -3.79 5.60
CA CYS A 392 -35.65 -3.40 4.64
C CYS A 392 -34.30 -4.12 4.84
N ILE A 393 -33.94 -4.54 6.06
CA ILE A 393 -32.75 -5.40 6.26
C ILE A 393 -32.94 -6.75 5.56
N ASN A 394 -34.13 -7.35 5.71
CA ASN A 394 -34.44 -8.64 5.10
C ASN A 394 -34.52 -8.55 3.58
N ASN A 395 -35.05 -7.43 3.07
CA ASN A 395 -35.10 -7.14 1.64
C ASN A 395 -34.99 -5.63 1.35
N TYR A 396 -33.77 -5.13 1.18
CA TYR A 396 -33.53 -3.70 0.92
C TYR A 396 -33.91 -3.26 -0.50
N LEU A 397 -34.29 -4.20 -1.36
CA LEU A 397 -34.76 -3.96 -2.73
C LEU A 397 -36.28 -4.07 -2.84
N ALA A 398 -36.98 -4.29 -1.72
CA ALA A 398 -38.43 -4.17 -1.69
C ALA A 398 -38.83 -2.76 -2.14
N LEU A 399 -39.96 -2.63 -2.83
CA LEU A 399 -40.40 -1.36 -3.42
C LEU A 399 -40.53 -0.24 -2.38
N ASN A 400 -40.91 -0.58 -1.14
CA ASN A 400 -41.01 0.35 -0.01
C ASN A 400 -39.66 0.71 0.66
N CYS A 401 -38.55 0.15 0.20
CA CYS A 401 -37.20 0.38 0.72
C CYS A 401 -36.27 1.05 -0.32
N LEU A 402 -36.76 1.30 -1.54
CA LEU A 402 -36.03 2.00 -2.59
C LEU A 402 -36.09 3.52 -2.37
N ALA A 403 -34.94 4.17 -2.53
CA ALA A 403 -34.84 5.63 -2.56
C ALA A 403 -35.09 6.20 -3.97
N ASP A 404 -35.32 7.50 -4.05
CA ASP A 404 -35.54 8.24 -5.31
C ASP A 404 -34.35 8.19 -6.28
N TRP A 405 -33.13 7.95 -5.78
CA TRP A 405 -31.95 7.70 -6.60
C TRP A 405 -31.96 6.33 -7.30
N GLY A 406 -32.99 5.49 -7.08
CA GLY A 406 -33.24 4.28 -7.85
C GLY A 406 -32.68 2.98 -7.26
N GLY A 407 -32.31 2.96 -5.99
CA GLY A 407 -31.85 1.76 -5.28
C GLY A 407 -32.10 1.83 -3.78
N GLY A 408 -31.83 0.73 -3.07
CA GLY A 408 -31.94 0.65 -1.62
C GLY A 408 -30.58 0.72 -0.93
N ALA A 409 -30.55 1.18 0.33
CA ALA A 409 -29.33 1.17 1.12
C ALA A 409 -28.92 -0.28 1.44
N ASP A 410 -27.69 -0.68 1.11
CA ASP A 410 -27.17 -2.02 1.39
C ASP A 410 -26.90 -2.16 2.91
N PRO A 411 -27.43 -3.19 3.59
CA PRO A 411 -27.16 -3.44 5.00
C PRO A 411 -25.66 -3.57 5.32
N ASP A 412 -24.87 -4.15 4.41
CA ASP A 412 -23.42 -4.29 4.58
C ASP A 412 -22.70 -2.92 4.57
N MET A 413 -23.32 -1.89 4.01
CA MET A 413 -22.77 -0.53 3.94
C MET A 413 -23.44 0.45 4.92
N SER A 414 -24.46 0.01 5.65
CA SER A 414 -25.27 0.85 6.56
C SER A 414 -25.11 0.45 8.03
N PHE A 415 -24.73 -0.80 8.31
CA PHE A 415 -24.51 -1.33 9.67
C PHE A 415 -23.09 -1.83 9.86
N GLY A 416 -22.64 -1.83 11.11
CA GLY A 416 -21.36 -2.42 11.50
C GLY A 416 -21.32 -2.94 12.94
N GLY A 417 -20.25 -3.67 13.25
CA GLY A 417 -19.99 -4.18 14.61
C GLY A 417 -20.87 -5.37 15.02
N PHE A 418 -21.26 -6.22 14.07
CA PHE A 418 -22.02 -7.45 14.28
C PHE A 418 -21.21 -8.70 13.90
N SER A 419 -21.62 -9.87 14.40
CA SER A 419 -21.00 -11.17 14.08
C SER A 419 -21.82 -11.94 13.05
N ASP A 420 -21.17 -12.72 12.18
CA ASP A 420 -21.78 -13.72 11.27
C ASP A 420 -23.01 -13.26 10.46
N LYS A 421 -22.99 -12.02 9.93
CA LYS A 421 -24.10 -11.41 9.17
C LYS A 421 -25.41 -11.21 9.95
N ASN A 422 -25.37 -11.26 11.28
CA ASN A 422 -26.53 -10.91 12.10
C ASN A 422 -26.66 -9.39 12.27
N TYR A 423 -27.25 -8.71 11.28
CA TYR A 423 -27.40 -7.24 11.29
C TYR A 423 -28.15 -6.71 12.53
N LEU A 424 -28.99 -7.53 13.17
CA LEU A 424 -29.77 -7.13 14.35
C LEU A 424 -28.88 -6.88 15.58
N GLU A 425 -27.67 -7.43 15.63
CA GLU A 425 -26.70 -7.21 16.71
C GLU A 425 -25.86 -5.94 16.52
N ALA A 426 -26.09 -5.18 15.45
CA ALA A 426 -25.27 -4.04 15.08
C ALA A 426 -25.09 -3.03 16.23
N LYS A 427 -23.84 -2.57 16.37
CA LYS A 427 -23.44 -1.55 17.35
C LYS A 427 -23.11 -0.21 16.71
N THR A 428 -22.88 -0.21 15.41
CA THR A 428 -22.45 0.95 14.65
C THR A 428 -23.42 1.21 13.50
N LEU A 429 -23.80 2.47 13.32
CA LEU A 429 -24.51 2.96 12.14
C LEU A 429 -23.52 3.69 11.22
N ILE A 430 -23.62 3.46 9.93
CA ILE A 430 -22.72 4.01 8.92
C ILE A 430 -23.51 4.98 8.05
N ILE A 431 -22.97 6.19 7.89
CA ILE A 431 -23.43 7.19 6.94
C ILE A 431 -22.38 7.25 5.83
N ASN A 432 -22.77 6.98 4.59
CA ASN A 432 -21.87 7.05 3.45
C ASN A 432 -22.50 7.89 2.33
N TYR A 433 -21.84 9.00 2.00
CA TYR A 433 -22.16 9.88 0.89
C TYR A 433 -21.07 9.79 -0.19
N PRO A 434 -21.35 9.09 -1.30
CA PRO A 434 -20.51 9.14 -2.49
C PRO A 434 -20.55 10.52 -3.14
N ILE A 435 -19.38 11.12 -3.32
CA ILE A 435 -19.16 12.43 -3.92
C ILE A 435 -18.59 12.25 -5.33
N ALA A 436 -19.08 13.01 -6.30
CA ALA A 436 -18.61 12.94 -7.68
C ALA A 436 -17.12 13.31 -7.76
N SER A 437 -16.40 12.61 -8.63
CA SER A 437 -14.99 12.84 -8.90
C SER A 437 -14.81 13.27 -10.35
N HIS A 438 -13.80 14.09 -10.63
CA HIS A 438 -13.57 14.68 -11.94
C HIS A 438 -12.10 14.57 -12.36
N LEU A 439 -11.87 14.39 -13.67
CA LEU A 439 -10.51 14.32 -14.23
C LEU A 439 -9.83 15.71 -14.28
N ARG A 440 -10.63 16.77 -14.45
CA ARG A 440 -10.12 18.14 -14.53
C ARG A 440 -10.01 18.73 -13.12
N GLN A 441 -8.85 19.30 -12.82
CA GLN A 441 -8.57 19.88 -11.50
C GLN A 441 -9.47 21.09 -11.17
N GLU A 442 -9.92 21.83 -12.19
CA GLU A 442 -10.86 22.96 -12.02
C GLU A 442 -12.23 22.51 -11.50
N ASP A 443 -12.73 21.36 -11.97
CA ASP A 443 -14.02 20.81 -11.56
C ASP A 443 -13.96 20.20 -10.14
N MET A 444 -12.76 19.93 -9.63
CA MET A 444 -12.53 19.37 -8.29
C MET A 444 -12.53 20.42 -7.17
N VAL A 445 -12.37 21.70 -7.49
CA VAL A 445 -12.36 22.79 -6.50
C VAL A 445 -13.62 22.80 -5.61
N PRO A 446 -14.86 22.79 -6.15
CA PRO A 446 -16.06 22.77 -5.30
C PRO A 446 -16.16 21.50 -4.45
N VAL A 447 -15.68 20.35 -4.98
CA VAL A 447 -15.63 19.08 -4.24
C VAL A 447 -14.73 19.21 -3.02
N PHE A 448 -13.51 19.74 -3.19
CA PHE A 448 -12.58 19.94 -2.09
C PHE A 448 -13.08 20.94 -1.06
N GLU A 449 -13.76 22.01 -1.48
CA GLU A 449 -14.38 22.98 -0.58
C GLU A 449 -15.48 22.35 0.28
N TRP A 450 -16.35 21.54 -0.34
CA TRP A 450 -17.40 20.82 0.39
C TRP A 450 -16.83 19.78 1.35
N GLU A 451 -15.87 18.96 0.92
CA GLU A 451 -15.21 17.95 1.77
C GLU A 451 -14.54 18.60 3.00
N LYS A 452 -13.96 19.80 2.82
CA LYS A 452 -13.37 20.55 3.95
C LYS A 452 -14.44 20.97 4.95
N LYS A 453 -15.55 21.55 4.49
CA LYS A 453 -16.67 21.93 5.36
C LYS A 453 -17.28 20.71 6.07
N PHE A 454 -17.33 19.57 5.41
CA PHE A 454 -17.75 18.31 6.00
C PHE A 454 -16.82 17.88 7.16
N ILE A 455 -15.50 17.92 6.97
CA ILE A 455 -14.53 17.62 8.04
C ILE A 455 -14.66 18.61 9.20
N ASP A 456 -14.77 19.91 8.90
CA ASP A 456 -14.94 20.96 9.92
C ASP A 456 -16.22 20.73 10.75
N LEU A 457 -17.33 20.35 10.11
CA LEU A 457 -18.58 19.97 10.79
C LEU A 457 -18.41 18.74 11.68
N MET A 458 -17.72 17.70 11.21
CA MET A 458 -17.50 16.48 12.01
C MET A 458 -16.63 16.76 13.24
N GLN A 459 -15.60 17.60 13.09
CA GLN A 459 -14.76 18.02 14.21
C GLN A 459 -15.51 18.91 15.21
N ASP A 460 -16.41 19.79 14.74
CA ASP A 460 -17.29 20.56 15.61
C ASP A 460 -18.27 19.65 16.34
N TYR A 461 -18.85 18.68 15.64
CA TYR A 461 -19.75 17.70 16.22
C TYR A 461 -19.06 16.90 17.33
N GLU A 462 -17.85 16.38 17.09
CA GLU A 462 -17.08 15.62 18.08
C GLU A 462 -16.82 16.42 19.37
N LYS A 463 -16.54 17.72 19.24
CA LYS A 463 -16.17 18.59 20.37
C LYS A 463 -17.36 19.17 21.11
N ASN A 464 -18.42 19.55 20.40
CA ASN A 464 -19.48 20.42 20.93
C ASN A 464 -20.87 19.77 20.92
N TRP A 465 -21.18 18.87 19.99
CA TRP A 465 -22.55 18.35 19.79
C TRP A 465 -22.72 16.89 20.20
N LYS A 466 -21.63 16.14 20.31
CA LYS A 466 -21.62 14.70 20.56
C LYS A 466 -22.27 14.36 21.89
N SER A 467 -23.23 13.43 21.86
CA SER A 467 -23.82 12.84 23.06
C SER A 467 -22.87 11.82 23.71
N ASP A 468 -22.92 11.66 25.04
CA ASP A 468 -21.99 10.81 25.81
C ASP A 468 -21.96 9.33 25.37
N PHE A 469 -23.07 8.83 24.81
CA PHE A 469 -23.23 7.44 24.39
C PHE A 469 -22.75 7.17 22.96
N VAL A 470 -22.30 8.20 22.22
CA VAL A 470 -21.85 8.10 20.82
C VAL A 470 -20.35 8.22 20.73
N ASP A 471 -19.72 7.35 19.96
CA ASP A 471 -18.34 7.51 19.50
C ASP A 471 -18.28 7.55 17.98
N ILE A 472 -17.63 8.56 17.42
CA ILE A 472 -17.58 8.75 15.97
C ILE A 472 -16.19 8.50 15.40
N ALA A 473 -16.16 7.96 14.19
CA ALA A 473 -14.99 7.89 13.33
C ALA A 473 -15.41 8.36 11.93
N PHE A 474 -14.69 9.31 11.34
CA PHE A 474 -15.10 9.94 10.09
C PHE A 474 -13.90 10.23 9.19
N GLY A 475 -14.16 10.24 7.89
CA GLY A 475 -13.14 10.52 6.89
C GLY A 475 -13.77 10.97 5.59
N ALA A 476 -13.05 11.83 4.88
CA ALA A 476 -13.26 12.12 3.47
C ALA A 476 -11.99 11.74 2.71
N ASP A 477 -12.09 11.57 1.40
CA ASP A 477 -10.96 11.12 0.58
C ASP A 477 -9.74 12.07 0.66
N ARG A 478 -9.96 13.38 0.86
CA ARG A 478 -8.88 14.37 1.11
C ARG A 478 -8.20 14.26 2.48
N SER A 479 -8.81 13.58 3.46
CA SER A 479 -8.35 13.63 4.87
C SER A 479 -6.94 13.06 5.05
N ILE A 480 -6.57 12.03 4.28
CA ILE A 480 -5.24 11.43 4.34
C ILE A 480 -4.17 12.44 3.90
N GLU A 481 -4.40 13.19 2.81
CA GLU A 481 -3.46 14.19 2.30
C GLU A 481 -3.28 15.35 3.30
N ASP A 482 -4.38 15.85 3.85
CA ASP A 482 -4.36 16.95 4.84
C ASP A 482 -3.61 16.55 6.14
N GLU A 483 -3.78 15.31 6.61
CA GLU A 483 -3.10 14.81 7.80
C GLU A 483 -1.60 14.57 7.58
N ILE A 484 -1.19 14.05 6.41
CA ILE A 484 0.23 13.91 6.07
C ILE A 484 0.92 15.29 6.08
N ASP A 485 0.25 16.33 5.57
CA ASP A 485 0.77 17.70 5.59
C ASP A 485 0.86 18.28 7.01
N ARG A 486 -0.14 18.04 7.88
CA ARG A 486 -0.11 18.43 9.30
C ARG A 486 1.10 17.83 10.02
N VAL A 487 1.27 16.53 9.82
CA VAL A 487 2.32 15.71 10.45
C VAL A 487 3.71 16.16 10.01
N SER A 488 3.90 16.37 8.71
CA SER A 488 5.18 16.82 8.17
C SER A 488 5.64 18.13 8.80
N ARG A 489 4.72 19.06 9.09
CA ARG A 489 5.03 20.31 9.80
C ARG A 489 5.41 20.08 11.27
N ALA A 490 4.76 19.14 11.95
CA ALA A 490 5.06 18.80 13.34
C ALA A 490 6.45 18.14 13.50
N GLU A 491 6.85 17.29 12.55
CA GLU A 491 8.15 16.60 12.54
C GLU A 491 9.36 17.52 12.41
N ILE A 492 9.19 18.74 11.88
CA ILE A 492 10.27 19.72 11.74
C ILE A 492 10.96 20.00 13.09
N VAL A 493 10.22 19.95 14.21
CA VAL A 493 10.77 20.28 15.55
C VAL A 493 11.71 19.20 16.09
N PRO A 494 11.31 17.91 16.24
CA PRO A 494 12.24 16.84 16.62
C PRO A 494 13.48 16.76 15.72
N ILE A 495 13.27 16.93 14.42
CA ILE A 495 14.34 16.95 13.41
C ILE A 495 15.34 18.07 13.68
N ALA A 496 14.86 19.29 13.94
CA ALA A 496 15.73 20.42 14.26
C ALA A 496 16.54 20.22 15.55
N ILE A 497 15.94 19.60 16.58
CA ILE A 497 16.64 19.24 17.83
C ILE A 497 17.76 18.23 17.56
N SER A 498 17.48 17.21 16.74
CA SER A 498 18.48 16.21 16.34
C SER A 498 19.70 16.86 15.67
N TYR A 499 19.48 17.79 14.74
CA TYR A 499 20.56 18.55 14.11
C TYR A 499 21.35 19.39 15.12
N LEU A 500 20.68 20.07 16.05
CA LEU A 500 21.34 20.88 17.06
C LEU A 500 22.24 20.02 17.98
N ILE A 501 21.78 18.84 18.38
CA ILE A 501 22.56 17.89 19.18
C ILE A 501 23.76 17.38 18.37
N MET A 502 23.56 17.03 17.11
CA MET A 502 24.62 16.60 16.22
C MET A 502 25.67 17.70 16.03
N PHE A 503 25.27 18.95 15.87
CA PHE A 503 26.19 20.08 15.76
C PHE A 503 27.00 20.28 17.05
N CYS A 504 26.34 20.21 18.21
CA CYS A 504 27.03 20.27 19.50
C CYS A 504 28.07 19.16 19.62
N TYR A 505 27.72 17.93 19.23
CA TYR A 505 28.64 16.79 19.23
C TYR A 505 29.85 17.03 18.32
N VAL A 506 29.65 17.45 17.07
CA VAL A 506 30.74 17.68 16.09
C VAL A 506 31.70 18.75 16.58
N ILE A 507 31.17 19.86 17.13
CA ILE A 507 31.98 20.95 17.69
C ILE A 507 32.86 20.45 18.83
N LEU A 508 32.32 19.62 19.73
CA LEU A 508 33.04 19.08 20.88
C LEU A 508 34.05 18.00 20.48
N ALA A 509 33.67 17.09 19.58
CA ALA A 509 34.46 15.92 19.22
C ALA A 509 35.65 16.24 18.29
N LEU A 510 35.54 17.26 17.42
CA LEU A 510 36.67 17.70 16.58
C LEU A 510 37.80 18.37 17.39
N GLY A 511 37.50 18.89 18.58
CA GLY A 511 38.48 19.53 19.47
C GLY A 511 39.21 18.49 20.34
N ASN A 512 40.52 18.33 20.16
CA ASN A 512 41.32 17.45 21.02
C ASN A 512 41.74 18.21 22.29
N VAL A 513 40.87 18.26 23.29
CA VAL A 513 41.07 19.06 24.51
C VAL A 513 42.07 18.37 25.45
N THR A 514 43.33 18.80 25.41
CA THR A 514 44.37 18.26 26.30
C THR A 514 44.58 19.09 27.57
N ARG A 515 44.28 20.41 27.54
CA ARG A 515 44.37 21.32 28.70
C ARG A 515 43.28 22.40 28.65
N LEU A 516 42.63 22.68 29.79
CA LEU A 516 41.64 23.77 29.93
C LEU A 516 42.19 25.15 29.54
N LYS A 517 43.51 25.40 29.72
CA LYS A 517 44.18 26.67 29.38
C LYS A 517 44.54 26.86 27.90
N SER A 518 44.44 25.82 27.05
CA SER A 518 44.63 25.88 25.59
C SER A 518 43.34 25.69 24.81
N PHE A 519 42.21 25.46 25.50
CA PHE A 519 40.90 25.16 24.92
C PHE A 519 40.50 26.11 23.77
N PHE A 520 40.52 27.43 23.98
CA PHE A 520 40.10 28.41 22.96
C PHE A 520 41.03 28.54 21.74
N VAL A 521 42.25 27.98 21.80
CA VAL A 521 43.18 27.94 20.66
C VAL A 521 43.02 26.64 19.89
N GLU A 522 42.87 25.52 20.61
CA GLU A 522 42.81 24.16 20.04
C GLU A 522 41.42 23.69 19.63
N CYS A 523 40.36 24.41 20.04
CA CYS A 523 39.01 24.14 19.56
C CYS A 523 38.90 24.44 18.04
N LYS A 524 38.15 23.59 17.33
CA LYS A 524 37.91 23.65 15.88
C LYS A 524 36.44 23.97 15.57
N ILE A 525 35.87 24.96 16.29
CA ILE A 525 34.48 25.41 16.12
C ILE A 525 34.27 25.99 14.72
N SER A 526 35.21 26.82 14.25
CA SER A 526 35.13 27.42 12.91
C SER A 526 35.11 26.37 11.80
N VAL A 527 35.94 25.34 11.92
CA VAL A 527 35.96 24.20 10.99
C VAL A 527 34.64 23.44 11.03
N ALA A 528 34.13 23.11 12.24
CA ALA A 528 32.86 22.41 12.42
C ALA A 528 31.70 23.15 11.74
N VAL A 529 31.56 24.46 11.98
CA VAL A 529 30.51 25.30 11.39
C VAL A 529 30.64 25.35 9.86
N CYS A 530 31.85 25.56 9.34
CA CYS A 530 32.06 25.59 7.89
C CYS A 530 31.76 24.23 7.23
N CYS A 531 32.09 23.12 7.88
CA CYS A 531 31.76 21.78 7.38
C CYS A 531 30.24 21.57 7.28
N ILE A 532 29.48 22.00 8.30
CA ILE A 532 28.01 21.94 8.27
C ILE A 532 27.45 22.80 7.13
N ILE A 533 27.95 24.02 6.95
CA ILE A 533 27.53 24.90 5.85
C ILE A 533 27.81 24.24 4.49
N ILE A 534 28.94 23.55 4.32
CA ILE A 534 29.27 22.83 3.08
C ILE A 534 28.27 21.71 2.79
N VAL A 535 27.85 20.96 3.81
CA VAL A 535 26.81 19.93 3.65
C VAL A 535 25.50 20.55 3.16
N ILE A 536 25.06 21.65 3.78
CA ILE A 536 23.84 22.37 3.37
C ILE A 536 23.95 22.87 1.93
N ILE A 537 25.11 23.41 1.55
CA ILE A 537 25.36 23.86 0.16
C ILE A 537 25.33 22.68 -0.82
N ALA A 538 25.87 21.51 -0.47
CA ALA A 538 25.81 20.32 -1.33
C ALA A 538 24.37 19.87 -1.58
N ILE A 539 23.53 19.90 -0.54
CA ILE A 539 22.09 19.59 -0.62
C ILE A 539 21.36 20.62 -1.48
N ALA A 540 21.66 21.91 -1.30
CA ALA A 540 21.12 22.99 -2.11
C ALA A 540 21.50 22.86 -3.59
N CYS A 541 22.74 22.47 -3.90
CA CYS A 541 23.17 22.19 -5.27
C CYS A 541 22.42 21.01 -5.89
N ALA A 542 22.21 19.92 -5.13
CA ALA A 542 21.43 18.78 -5.63
C ALA A 542 19.98 19.17 -5.93
N ALA A 543 19.33 19.89 -5.00
CA ALA A 543 17.99 20.43 -5.17
C ALA A 543 17.92 21.38 -6.39
N GLY A 544 18.95 22.21 -6.60
CA GLY A 544 19.04 23.11 -7.75
C GLY A 544 19.14 22.38 -9.09
N ILE A 545 19.93 21.29 -9.19
CA ILE A 545 19.99 20.46 -10.40
C ILE A 545 18.62 19.83 -10.70
N LEU A 546 17.95 19.30 -9.68
CA LEU A 546 16.63 18.69 -9.84
C LEU A 546 15.58 19.71 -10.31
N GLY A 547 15.65 20.93 -9.79
CA GLY A 547 14.81 22.04 -10.28
C GLY A 547 15.08 22.36 -11.76
N TYR A 548 16.34 22.40 -12.18
CA TYR A 548 16.69 22.61 -13.60
C TYR A 548 16.25 21.48 -14.53
N THR A 549 16.23 20.24 -14.04
CA THR A 549 15.79 19.09 -14.83
C THR A 549 14.28 18.85 -14.77
N GLY A 550 13.56 19.57 -13.90
CA GLY A 550 12.12 19.40 -13.69
C GLY A 550 11.74 18.08 -13.00
N ILE A 551 12.68 17.45 -12.28
CA ILE A 551 12.40 16.21 -11.53
C ILE A 551 11.75 16.58 -10.20
N THR A 552 10.64 15.93 -9.87
CA THR A 552 9.90 16.16 -8.64
C THR A 552 10.67 15.65 -7.42
N ILE A 553 10.56 16.39 -6.31
CA ILE A 553 11.14 16.02 -5.01
C ILE A 553 10.00 15.63 -4.06
N SER A 554 10.19 14.53 -3.33
CA SER A 554 9.25 14.09 -2.30
C SER A 554 9.52 14.76 -0.95
N LEU A 555 8.47 14.91 -0.14
CA LEU A 555 8.58 15.51 1.20
C LEU A 555 9.47 14.68 2.14
N LEU A 556 9.40 13.36 2.01
CA LEU A 556 10.23 12.41 2.75
C LEU A 556 11.73 12.57 2.43
N ALA A 557 12.09 12.84 1.17
CA ALA A 557 13.46 13.11 0.77
C ALA A 557 14.04 14.37 1.44
N LEU A 558 13.24 15.44 1.54
CA LEU A 558 13.66 16.70 2.18
C LEU A 558 13.90 16.54 3.69
N ASN A 559 13.13 15.69 4.35
CA ASN A 559 13.23 15.48 5.81
C ASN A 559 14.37 14.52 6.19
N VAL A 560 14.59 13.44 5.42
CA VAL A 560 15.54 12.37 5.82
C VAL A 560 16.94 12.59 5.26
N ILE A 561 17.08 12.95 3.99
CA ILE A 561 18.37 12.95 3.30
C ILE A 561 19.41 13.87 3.97
N PRO A 562 19.05 15.06 4.51
CA PRO A 562 20.05 15.91 5.14
C PRO A 562 20.71 15.27 6.38
N PHE A 563 20.03 14.36 7.11
CA PHE A 563 20.67 13.59 8.19
C PHE A 563 21.75 12.64 7.65
N PHE A 564 21.39 11.91 6.60
CA PHE A 564 22.27 10.94 5.97
C PHE A 564 23.55 11.59 5.43
N ILE A 565 23.40 12.68 4.66
CA ILE A 565 24.53 13.39 4.05
C ILE A 565 25.39 14.07 5.10
N LEU A 566 24.78 14.59 6.17
CA LEU A 566 25.51 15.21 7.27
C LEU A 566 26.41 14.19 7.98
N SER A 567 25.90 12.99 8.24
CA SER A 567 26.67 11.89 8.83
C SER A 567 27.92 11.55 7.99
N VAL A 568 27.74 11.13 6.73
CA VAL A 568 28.85 10.85 5.79
C VAL A 568 29.79 12.06 5.64
N GLY A 569 29.20 13.26 5.65
CA GLY A 569 29.89 14.53 5.53
C GLY A 569 30.93 14.76 6.63
N ILE A 570 30.52 14.50 7.86
CA ILE A 570 31.30 14.70 9.07
C ILE A 570 32.36 13.60 9.22
N ASP A 571 32.00 12.35 8.93
CA ASP A 571 32.85 11.17 9.12
C ASP A 571 34.19 11.32 8.34
N ASN A 572 34.09 11.73 7.08
CA ASN A 572 35.21 12.05 6.22
C ASN A 572 36.09 13.20 6.75
N VAL A 573 35.49 14.22 7.38
CA VAL A 573 36.23 15.33 8.00
C VAL A 573 37.00 14.84 9.23
N PHE A 574 36.40 13.99 10.07
CA PHE A 574 37.06 13.39 11.22
C PHE A 574 38.28 12.57 10.80
N LEU A 575 38.16 11.79 9.74
CA LEU A 575 39.28 11.02 9.19
C LEU A 575 40.44 11.92 8.74
N MET A 576 40.15 13.02 8.06
CA MET A 576 41.18 14.01 7.69
C MET A 576 41.85 14.64 8.91
N VAL A 577 41.06 15.10 9.89
CA VAL A 577 41.58 15.80 11.08
C VAL A 577 42.40 14.88 11.99
N ASN A 578 41.97 13.62 12.17
CA ASN A 578 42.71 12.64 12.96
C ASN A 578 44.05 12.29 12.31
N GLU A 579 44.08 12.07 10.99
CA GLU A 579 45.34 11.83 10.28
C GLU A 579 46.25 13.06 10.31
N LEU A 580 45.69 14.27 10.22
CA LEU A 580 46.43 15.52 10.37
C LEU A 580 47.13 15.58 11.74
N HIS A 581 46.40 15.31 12.83
CA HIS A 581 46.96 15.24 14.17
C HIS A 581 48.02 14.13 14.31
N TYR A 582 47.79 12.96 13.71
CA TYR A 582 48.75 11.86 13.69
C TYR A 582 50.06 12.25 13.01
N ILE A 583 49.99 12.88 11.83
CA ILE A 583 51.16 13.35 11.10
C ILE A 583 51.89 14.42 11.90
N GLU A 584 51.18 15.41 12.46
CA GLU A 584 51.76 16.48 13.29
C GLU A 584 52.54 15.94 14.49
N SER A 585 51.98 14.96 15.21
CA SER A 585 52.63 14.36 16.38
C SER A 585 53.87 13.53 16.03
N ASN A 586 53.94 12.98 14.82
CA ASN A 586 54.99 12.07 14.37
C ASN A 586 55.94 12.65 13.31
N LEU A 587 55.93 13.98 13.10
CA LEU A 587 56.72 14.66 12.05
C LEU A 587 58.20 14.22 12.01
N LYS A 588 58.84 14.06 13.18
CA LYS A 588 60.26 13.68 13.32
C LYS A 588 60.57 12.22 12.91
N SER A 589 59.55 11.37 12.81
CA SER A 589 59.71 9.95 12.46
C SER A 589 59.74 9.68 10.94
N PHE A 590 59.39 10.66 10.11
CA PHE A 590 59.35 10.50 8.66
C PHE A 590 60.70 10.83 8.01
N GLU A 591 61.29 9.85 7.31
CA GLU A 591 62.58 10.00 6.60
C GLU A 591 62.60 11.14 5.56
N ASP A 592 61.43 11.49 4.99
CA ASP A 592 61.31 12.54 3.97
C ASP A 592 61.20 13.98 4.55
N TYR A 593 61.20 14.15 5.88
CA TYR A 593 61.02 15.44 6.55
C TYR A 593 62.35 16.13 6.88
N LYS A 594 62.47 17.43 6.64
CA LYS A 594 63.64 18.27 6.99
C LYS A 594 63.22 19.36 8.00
N GLU A 595 63.96 19.54 9.08
CA GLU A 595 63.60 20.50 10.14
C GLU A 595 63.62 21.98 9.66
N ASP A 596 64.47 22.34 8.70
CA ASP A 596 64.63 23.72 8.19
C ASP A 596 63.58 24.16 7.13
N LEU A 597 62.45 23.48 7.02
CA LEU A 597 61.42 23.81 6.01
C LEU A 597 60.67 25.12 6.36
N SER A 598 60.65 26.08 5.41
CA SER A 598 59.78 27.27 5.48
C SER A 598 58.32 26.90 5.75
N PHE A 599 57.56 27.75 6.46
CA PHE A 599 56.16 27.51 6.85
C PHE A 599 55.28 27.02 5.69
N ASN A 600 55.38 27.64 4.51
CA ASN A 600 54.60 27.23 3.33
C ASN A 600 54.99 25.84 2.82
N MET A 601 56.27 25.46 2.89
CA MET A 601 56.74 24.13 2.51
C MET A 601 56.34 23.07 3.54
N LYS A 602 56.34 23.41 4.84
CA LYS A 602 55.81 22.55 5.91
C LYS A 602 54.31 22.29 5.70
N ARG A 603 53.54 23.33 5.39
CA ARG A 603 52.11 23.21 5.07
C ARG A 603 51.87 22.30 3.87
N ARG A 604 52.57 22.51 2.74
CA ARG A 604 52.50 21.64 1.56
C ARG A 604 52.78 20.18 1.89
N TYR A 605 53.81 19.93 2.68
CA TYR A 605 54.21 18.57 3.06
C TYR A 605 53.12 17.89 3.89
N VAL A 606 52.61 18.56 4.93
CA VAL A 606 51.59 18.01 5.83
C VAL A 606 50.29 17.69 5.08
N PHE A 607 49.74 18.65 4.32
CA PHE A 607 48.49 18.45 3.58
C PHE A 607 48.62 17.47 2.41
N GLY A 608 49.76 17.48 1.72
CA GLY A 608 50.07 16.48 0.70
C GLY A 608 50.16 15.06 1.28
N LYS A 609 50.74 14.90 2.47
CA LYS A 609 50.85 13.60 3.15
C LYS A 609 49.51 13.14 3.72
N MET A 610 48.73 14.03 4.31
CA MET A 610 47.37 13.77 4.80
C MET A 610 46.49 13.22 3.66
N MET A 611 46.40 13.95 2.55
CA MET A 611 45.60 13.50 1.40
C MET A 611 46.16 12.24 0.73
N LYS A 612 47.48 12.03 0.78
CA LYS A 612 48.09 10.77 0.30
C LYS A 612 47.60 9.56 1.10
N ASN A 613 47.50 9.68 2.42
CA ASN A 613 47.16 8.56 3.30
C ASN A 613 45.64 8.33 3.36
N VAL A 614 44.84 9.39 3.38
CA VAL A 614 43.39 9.31 3.61
C VAL A 614 42.55 9.42 2.33
N GLY A 615 43.00 10.22 1.36
CA GLY A 615 42.24 10.54 0.14
C GLY A 615 41.76 9.33 -0.67
N PRO A 616 42.61 8.31 -0.95
CA PRO A 616 42.18 7.11 -1.66
C PRO A 616 41.06 6.33 -0.94
N SER A 617 41.09 6.30 0.39
CA SER A 617 40.09 5.58 1.18
C SER A 617 38.76 6.31 1.20
N MET A 618 38.78 7.65 1.32
CA MET A 618 37.58 8.49 1.23
C MET A 618 36.91 8.36 -0.14
N PHE A 619 37.70 8.39 -1.21
CA PHE A 619 37.18 8.24 -2.58
C PHE A 619 36.44 6.92 -2.78
N VAL A 620 36.94 5.81 -2.23
CA VAL A 620 36.26 4.51 -2.29
C VAL A 620 34.94 4.54 -1.56
N SER A 621 34.94 5.03 -0.32
CA SER A 621 33.73 5.08 0.50
C SER A 621 32.65 5.90 -0.22
N SER A 622 32.98 7.14 -0.60
CA SER A 622 32.06 8.04 -1.28
C SER A 622 31.62 7.51 -2.65
N LEU A 623 32.52 6.95 -3.46
CA LEU A 623 32.14 6.39 -4.76
C LEU A 623 31.25 5.16 -4.60
N THR A 624 31.51 4.31 -3.60
CA THR A 624 30.66 3.15 -3.33
C THR A 624 29.26 3.58 -2.90
N GLN A 625 29.16 4.57 -2.02
CA GLN A 625 27.87 5.13 -1.61
C GLN A 625 27.12 5.75 -2.79
N ILE A 626 27.79 6.61 -3.58
CA ILE A 626 27.20 7.21 -4.80
C ILE A 626 26.72 6.10 -5.75
N SER A 627 27.50 5.04 -5.97
CA SER A 627 27.10 3.91 -6.81
C SER A 627 25.90 3.14 -6.23
N CYS A 628 25.85 2.91 -4.91
CA CYS A 628 24.69 2.26 -4.28
C CYS A 628 23.41 3.07 -4.46
N PHE A 629 23.45 4.39 -4.24
CA PHE A 629 22.30 5.25 -4.52
C PHE A 629 21.99 5.33 -6.02
N SER A 630 23.00 5.34 -6.90
CA SER A 630 22.78 5.32 -8.34
C SER A 630 22.06 4.04 -8.80
N ILE A 631 22.37 2.90 -8.20
CA ILE A 631 21.68 1.62 -8.47
C ILE A 631 20.24 1.67 -7.95
N GLY A 632 19.99 2.35 -6.83
CA GLY A 632 18.64 2.60 -6.32
C GLY A 632 17.71 3.31 -7.32
N THR A 633 18.26 4.00 -8.33
CA THR A 633 17.47 4.65 -9.40
C THR A 633 16.83 3.67 -10.39
N ILE A 634 17.25 2.39 -10.38
CA ILE A 634 16.67 1.31 -11.19
C ILE A 634 15.32 0.88 -10.62
N SER A 635 15.02 1.21 -9.35
CA SER A 635 13.73 0.91 -8.75
C SER A 635 12.58 1.48 -9.59
N ASN A 636 11.55 0.66 -9.79
CA ASN A 636 10.34 1.06 -10.48
C ASN A 636 9.54 2.11 -9.69
N LEU A 637 9.81 2.27 -8.40
CA LEU A 637 9.04 3.16 -7.52
C LEU A 637 9.52 4.61 -7.63
N PRO A 638 8.65 5.57 -8.03
CA PRO A 638 9.05 6.95 -8.25
C PRO A 638 9.65 7.63 -7.01
N ALA A 639 9.05 7.45 -5.83
CA ALA A 639 9.57 8.03 -4.58
C ALA A 639 10.98 7.53 -4.25
N VAL A 640 11.24 6.24 -4.48
CA VAL A 640 12.56 5.62 -4.27
C VAL A 640 13.57 6.14 -5.29
N ARG A 641 13.16 6.20 -6.56
CA ARG A 641 14.00 6.66 -7.65
C ARG A 641 14.41 8.12 -7.49
N THR A 642 13.49 9.02 -7.15
CA THR A 642 13.78 10.44 -6.93
C THR A 642 14.63 10.65 -5.68
N PHE A 643 14.34 9.91 -4.60
CA PHE A 643 15.18 9.88 -3.39
C PHE A 643 16.62 9.48 -3.70
N ALA A 644 16.80 8.41 -4.48
CA ALA A 644 18.10 7.88 -4.87
C ALA A 644 18.88 8.84 -5.77
N ILE A 645 18.22 9.49 -6.75
CA ILE A 645 18.83 10.53 -7.60
C ILE A 645 19.29 11.71 -6.75
N PHE A 646 18.44 12.21 -5.86
CA PHE A 646 18.77 13.33 -4.98
C PHE A 646 20.00 13.01 -4.12
N ALA A 647 19.99 11.85 -3.46
CA ALA A 647 21.09 11.42 -2.60
C ALA A 647 22.40 11.23 -3.38
N ALA A 648 22.37 10.60 -4.56
CA ALA A 648 23.56 10.38 -5.38
C ALA A 648 24.22 11.70 -5.83
N ILE A 649 23.42 12.67 -6.29
CA ILE A 649 23.93 13.99 -6.71
C ILE A 649 24.48 14.76 -5.50
N ALA A 650 23.77 14.75 -4.38
CA ALA A 650 24.17 15.48 -3.19
C ALA A 650 25.47 14.92 -2.58
N LEU A 651 25.63 13.59 -2.52
CA LEU A 651 26.88 12.94 -2.11
C LEU A 651 28.03 13.21 -3.10
N GLY A 652 27.74 13.31 -4.39
CA GLY A 652 28.70 13.72 -5.41
C GLY A 652 29.27 15.11 -5.14
N PHE A 653 28.40 16.10 -4.91
CA PHE A 653 28.83 17.45 -4.53
C PHE A 653 29.54 17.48 -3.18
N LEU A 654 29.05 16.73 -2.20
CA LEU A 654 29.67 16.62 -0.88
C LEU A 654 31.12 16.15 -0.99
N PHE A 655 31.37 15.07 -1.74
CA PHE A 655 32.72 14.55 -1.95
C PHE A 655 33.63 15.59 -2.63
N LEU A 656 33.14 16.26 -3.68
CA LEU A 656 33.88 17.31 -4.38
C LEU A 656 34.23 18.48 -3.46
N PHE A 657 33.29 18.94 -2.63
CA PHE A 657 33.52 20.02 -1.67
C PHE A 657 34.41 19.59 -0.51
N GLN A 658 34.39 18.32 -0.09
CA GLN A 658 35.30 17.80 0.93
C GLN A 658 36.76 17.82 0.45
N ILE A 659 37.05 17.31 -0.75
CA ILE A 659 38.44 17.27 -1.23
C ILE A 659 38.99 18.65 -1.62
N THR A 660 38.13 19.65 -1.80
CA THR A 660 38.50 21.03 -2.18
C THR A 660 38.33 22.02 -1.03
N ILE A 661 37.08 22.38 -0.69
CA ILE A 661 36.75 23.43 0.28
C ILE A 661 37.22 23.06 1.69
N VAL A 662 36.92 21.84 2.17
CA VAL A 662 37.30 21.42 3.53
C VAL A 662 38.82 21.37 3.69
N VAL A 663 39.55 20.82 2.72
CA VAL A 663 41.03 20.82 2.73
C VAL A 663 41.57 22.27 2.74
N GLY A 664 40.93 23.18 1.99
CA GLY A 664 41.26 24.60 2.00
C GLY A 664 41.03 25.27 3.35
N ILE A 665 39.89 24.99 4.00
CA ILE A 665 39.56 25.49 5.35
C ILE A 665 40.54 24.95 6.38
N LEU A 666 40.84 23.64 6.35
CA LEU A 666 41.82 23.03 7.24
C LEU A 666 43.21 23.65 7.06
N SER A 667 43.62 24.00 5.83
CA SER A 667 44.87 24.72 5.55
C SER A 667 44.91 26.12 6.18
N ILE A 668 43.78 26.82 6.20
CA ILE A 668 43.63 28.12 6.86
C ILE A 668 43.64 27.96 8.40
N ASP A 669 42.93 26.98 8.93
CA ASP A 669 42.90 26.66 10.37
C ASP A 669 44.29 26.23 10.89
N TYR A 670 45.05 25.46 10.09
CA TYR A 670 46.44 25.12 10.40
C TYR A 670 47.31 26.39 10.52
N ARG A 671 47.14 27.35 9.62
CA ARG A 671 47.83 28.66 9.70
C ARG A 671 47.42 29.45 10.94
N ARG A 672 46.15 29.41 11.33
CA ARG A 672 45.64 30.06 12.57
C ARG A 672 46.29 29.45 13.80
N THR A 673 46.29 28.11 13.89
CA THR A 673 46.78 27.36 15.04
C THR A 673 48.28 27.60 15.27
N VAL A 674 49.09 27.56 14.21
CA VAL A 674 50.54 27.85 14.29
C VAL A 674 50.83 29.28 14.74
N GLN A 675 49.91 30.23 14.52
CA GLN A 675 50.05 31.62 14.97
C GLN A 675 49.57 31.87 16.42
N ASN A 676 49.06 30.85 17.13
CA ASN A 676 48.51 30.94 18.48
C ASN A 676 47.35 31.96 18.61
N ARG A 677 46.44 31.98 17.64
CA ARG A 677 45.23 32.82 17.64
C ARG A 677 44.01 32.02 18.10
N TYR A 678 43.08 32.66 18.80
CA TYR A 678 41.80 32.04 19.16
C TYR A 678 40.95 31.73 17.92
N ASP A 679 40.06 30.73 18.04
CA ASP A 679 39.28 30.20 16.91
C ASP A 679 38.16 31.15 16.45
N ILE A 680 37.23 31.52 17.34
CA ILE A 680 36.14 32.45 17.02
C ILE A 680 36.64 33.90 16.97
N PHE A 681 37.53 34.27 17.90
CA PHE A 681 38.10 35.62 18.00
C PHE A 681 39.49 35.69 17.36
N CYS A 682 39.54 35.48 16.04
CA CYS A 682 40.76 35.44 15.20
C CYS A 682 41.71 36.65 15.32
N CYS A 683 41.27 37.76 15.93
CA CYS A 683 42.04 38.97 16.15
C CYS A 683 42.89 38.95 17.44
N ILE A 684 42.62 38.03 18.36
CA ILE A 684 43.30 37.96 19.66
C ILE A 684 44.37 36.87 19.62
N ARG A 685 45.62 37.25 19.92
CA ARG A 685 46.77 36.34 20.00
C ARG A 685 47.13 36.06 21.45
N LYS A 686 47.30 34.79 21.81
CA LYS A 686 47.83 34.43 23.13
C LYS A 686 49.30 34.89 23.21
N LYS A 687 49.64 35.75 24.17
CA LYS A 687 51.04 36.08 24.49
C LYS A 687 51.71 34.85 25.10
N VAL A 688 52.82 34.43 24.49
CA VAL A 688 53.71 33.40 25.05
C VAL A 688 54.46 34.08 26.19
N LEU A 689 54.22 33.64 27.43
CA LEU A 689 55.01 34.03 28.61
C LEU A 689 55.86 32.81 28.97
N ASP A 690 57.17 33.06 29.06
CA ASP A 690 58.31 32.16 29.32
C ASP A 690 58.84 31.33 28.13
N ASP A 691 59.83 31.94 27.46
CA ASP A 691 60.85 31.32 26.62
C ASP A 691 62.02 30.85 27.50
N GLU A 692 62.21 29.54 27.62
CA GLU A 692 63.58 28.99 27.74
C GLU A 692 63.84 27.74 26.88
N ASN A 693 62.83 27.10 26.25
CA ASN A 693 63.05 26.10 25.20
C ASN A 693 61.78 25.84 24.36
N PRO A 694 61.62 26.44 23.17
CA PRO A 694 60.42 26.27 22.32
C PRO A 694 60.25 24.87 21.71
N LEU A 695 61.25 23.98 21.89
CA LEU A 695 61.38 22.70 21.19
C LEU A 695 61.32 21.47 22.12
N GLN A 696 61.05 21.63 23.42
CA GLN A 696 60.98 20.53 24.39
C GLN A 696 59.57 20.13 24.85
N ASP A 697 58.49 20.74 24.37
CA ASP A 697 57.10 20.27 24.62
C ASP A 697 56.71 19.11 23.66
N GLY A 698 57.63 18.17 23.48
CA GLY A 698 57.65 17.13 22.44
C GLY A 698 56.70 15.95 22.63
N VAL A 699 55.71 16.01 23.52
CA VAL A 699 54.68 14.97 23.61
C VAL A 699 53.31 15.63 23.70
N ARG A 700 52.75 15.99 22.53
CA ARG A 700 51.32 16.25 22.42
C ARG A 700 50.62 14.93 22.74
N ASN A 701 50.04 14.82 23.94
CA ASN A 701 49.40 13.59 24.42
C ASN A 701 48.38 13.09 23.39
N GLN A 702 48.47 11.81 23.01
CA GLN A 702 47.48 11.15 22.16
C GLN A 702 46.09 11.23 22.81
N GLY A 703 45.04 11.38 21.99
CA GLY A 703 43.66 11.41 22.49
C GLY A 703 43.31 10.16 23.30
N ILE A 704 42.36 10.27 24.24
CA ILE A 704 41.98 9.18 25.16
C ILE A 704 41.63 7.90 24.40
N ILE A 705 40.84 8.04 23.33
CA ILE A 705 40.38 6.91 22.49
C ILE A 705 41.54 6.29 21.70
N GLN A 706 42.47 7.11 21.21
CA GLN A 706 43.69 6.64 20.51
C GLN A 706 44.55 5.78 21.43
N ARG A 707 44.69 6.18 22.71
CA ARG A 707 45.44 5.42 23.72
C ARG A 707 44.78 4.08 24.05
N PHE A 708 43.45 4.01 23.99
CA PHE A 708 42.69 2.78 24.21
C PHE A 708 42.81 1.75 23.07
N MET A 709 43.21 2.17 21.85
CA MET A 709 43.33 1.24 20.73
C MET A 709 44.41 0.16 20.92
N GLU A 710 45.45 0.45 21.69
CA GLU A 710 46.56 -0.49 21.96
C GLU A 710 46.16 -1.68 22.86
N PRO A 711 45.56 -1.48 24.05
CA PRO A 711 45.03 -2.60 24.84
C PRO A 711 43.88 -3.32 24.11
N TYR A 712 43.07 -2.59 23.34
CA TYR A 712 41.99 -3.18 22.54
C TYR A 712 42.50 -4.14 21.45
N ALA A 713 43.52 -3.75 20.69
CA ALA A 713 44.11 -4.59 19.66
C ALA A 713 44.71 -5.88 20.25
N ASN A 714 45.37 -5.78 21.40
CA ASN A 714 45.91 -6.95 22.11
C ASN A 714 44.82 -7.90 22.61
N PHE A 715 43.69 -7.37 23.06
CA PHE A 715 42.55 -8.17 23.52
C PHE A 715 41.89 -8.93 22.37
N ILE A 716 41.55 -8.25 21.27
CA ILE A 716 40.83 -8.85 20.13
C ILE A 716 41.68 -9.87 19.38
N LEU A 717 42.99 -9.62 19.22
CA LEU A 717 43.87 -10.50 18.48
C LEU A 717 44.31 -11.74 19.26
N ASN A 718 43.86 -11.91 20.51
CA ASN A 718 44.13 -13.10 21.31
C ASN A 718 43.39 -14.33 20.75
N TRP A 719 44.06 -15.48 20.66
CA TRP A 719 43.54 -16.70 20.03
C TRP A 719 42.23 -17.22 20.64
N ARG A 720 42.02 -17.06 21.96
CA ARG A 720 40.77 -17.46 22.63
C ARG A 720 39.59 -16.55 22.26
N VAL A 721 39.88 -15.24 22.15
CA VAL A 721 38.87 -14.23 21.82
C VAL A 721 38.47 -14.37 20.35
N LYS A 722 39.42 -14.58 19.44
CA LYS A 722 39.15 -14.86 18.02
C LYS A 722 38.15 -15.98 17.79
N ILE A 723 38.29 -17.12 18.49
CA ILE A 723 37.35 -18.25 18.38
C ILE A 723 35.96 -17.86 18.86
N THR A 724 35.90 -17.23 20.03
CA THR A 724 34.63 -16.83 20.64
C THR A 724 33.89 -15.85 19.75
N VAL A 725 34.59 -14.86 19.19
CA VAL A 725 34.05 -13.90 18.23
C VAL A 725 33.56 -14.61 16.97
N ALA A 726 34.37 -15.46 16.33
CA ALA A 726 33.95 -16.15 15.12
C ALA A 726 32.70 -17.01 15.33
N LEU A 727 32.63 -17.79 16.42
CA LEU A 727 31.46 -18.61 16.73
C LEU A 727 30.20 -17.77 17.02
N LEU A 728 30.35 -16.67 17.77
CA LEU A 728 29.24 -15.78 18.09
C LEU A 728 28.66 -15.15 16.83
N PHE A 729 29.50 -14.61 15.94
CA PHE A 729 29.02 -14.01 14.69
C PHE A 729 28.43 -15.04 13.71
N MET A 730 28.99 -16.25 13.63
CA MET A 730 28.36 -17.32 12.83
C MET A 730 26.99 -17.74 13.40
N ALA A 731 26.82 -17.70 14.72
CA ALA A 731 25.52 -17.97 15.35
C ALA A 731 24.51 -16.85 15.05
N MET A 732 24.93 -15.58 15.15
CA MET A 732 24.06 -14.42 14.84
C MET A 732 23.52 -14.46 13.40
N ILE A 733 24.40 -14.72 12.42
CA ILE A 733 23.95 -14.88 11.02
C ILE A 733 23.11 -16.14 10.81
N GLY A 734 23.44 -17.25 11.49
CA GLY A 734 22.66 -18.48 11.44
C GLY A 734 21.22 -18.26 11.90
N VAL A 735 21.03 -17.56 13.02
CA VAL A 735 19.71 -17.13 13.51
C VAL A 735 19.04 -16.20 12.51
N SER A 736 19.76 -15.21 11.98
CA SER A 736 19.19 -14.24 11.03
C SER A 736 18.65 -14.91 9.75
N VAL A 737 19.38 -15.87 9.18
CA VAL A 737 18.94 -16.63 7.99
C VAL A 737 17.66 -17.43 8.26
N ILE A 738 17.49 -17.93 9.47
CA ILE A 738 16.28 -18.66 9.90
C ILE A 738 15.06 -17.73 9.93
N LEU A 739 15.24 -16.47 10.34
CA LEU A 739 14.17 -15.49 10.53
C LEU A 739 13.73 -14.78 9.23
N ILE A 740 14.61 -14.64 8.23
CA ILE A 740 14.34 -13.89 6.98
C ILE A 740 13.03 -14.29 6.27
N PRO A 741 12.68 -15.58 6.10
CA PRO A 741 11.44 -15.97 5.42
C PRO A 741 10.15 -15.54 6.12
N GLN A 742 10.23 -15.08 7.38
CA GLN A 742 9.09 -14.65 8.19
C GLN A 742 8.86 -13.15 8.15
N ILE A 743 9.71 -12.38 7.45
CA ILE A 743 9.54 -10.94 7.31
C ILE A 743 8.21 -10.67 6.59
N GLU A 744 7.34 -9.90 7.25
CA GLU A 744 6.06 -9.48 6.69
C GLU A 744 6.30 -8.52 5.51
N VAL A 745 5.43 -8.60 4.49
CA VAL A 745 5.51 -7.74 3.30
C VAL A 745 4.36 -6.75 3.33
N GLY A 746 4.66 -5.47 3.14
CA GLY A 746 3.63 -4.43 3.11
C GLY A 746 4.00 -3.15 3.84
N LEU A 747 3.11 -2.18 3.75
CA LEU A 747 3.11 -0.98 4.58
C LEU A 747 1.65 -0.68 4.91
N ASP A 748 1.26 -0.91 6.16
CA ASP A 748 -0.11 -0.60 6.58
C ASP A 748 -0.29 0.92 6.61
N GLN A 749 -1.43 1.38 6.09
CA GLN A 749 -1.72 2.80 5.93
C GLN A 749 -1.72 3.56 7.27
N GLU A 750 -2.11 2.87 8.33
CA GLU A 750 -2.15 3.39 9.70
C GLU A 750 -0.76 3.85 10.19
N MET A 751 0.33 3.20 9.74
CA MET A 751 1.70 3.56 10.15
C MET A 751 2.14 4.93 9.61
N ALA A 752 1.50 5.43 8.56
CA ALA A 752 1.79 6.73 7.96
C ALA A 752 1.21 7.91 8.76
N LEU A 753 0.31 7.64 9.71
CA LEU A 753 -0.43 8.63 10.46
C LEU A 753 -0.07 8.54 11.96
N PRO A 754 -0.12 9.66 12.70
CA PRO A 754 0.05 9.63 14.13
C PRO A 754 -1.21 9.07 14.80
N GLN A 755 -1.03 8.44 15.96
CA GLN A 755 -2.12 7.84 16.74
C GLN A 755 -3.15 8.88 17.26
N ASP A 756 -2.79 10.17 17.27
CA ASP A 756 -3.69 11.28 17.66
C ASP A 756 -4.60 11.76 16.51
N SER A 757 -4.43 11.23 15.29
CA SER A 757 -5.16 11.65 14.10
C SER A 757 -6.58 11.09 14.09
N PHE A 758 -7.56 11.91 13.71
CA PHE A 758 -8.93 11.43 13.45
C PHE A 758 -8.99 10.43 12.29
N VAL A 759 -8.06 10.55 11.32
CA VAL A 759 -7.97 9.63 10.18
C VAL A 759 -7.47 8.25 10.60
N TYR A 760 -6.59 8.18 11.60
CA TYR A 760 -6.15 6.91 12.17
C TYR A 760 -7.34 6.12 12.75
N LYS A 761 -8.19 6.79 13.55
CA LYS A 761 -9.42 6.20 14.08
C LYS A 761 -10.41 5.80 12.99
N TYR A 762 -10.50 6.58 11.92
CA TYR A 762 -11.31 6.27 10.74
C TYR A 762 -10.83 5.00 10.02
N LEU A 763 -9.53 4.87 9.75
CA LEU A 763 -8.98 3.67 9.11
C LEU A 763 -9.21 2.42 9.96
N GLN A 764 -9.06 2.53 11.29
CA GLN A 764 -9.39 1.43 12.20
C GLN A 764 -10.87 1.04 12.15
N ALA A 765 -11.76 2.01 12.01
CA ALA A 765 -13.19 1.75 11.84
C ALA A 765 -13.46 1.06 10.49
N VAL A 766 -12.88 1.52 9.39
CA VAL A 766 -12.99 0.86 8.08
C VAL A 766 -12.51 -0.59 8.15
N ASN A 767 -11.36 -0.83 8.78
CA ASN A 767 -10.73 -2.15 8.87
C ASN A 767 -11.52 -3.13 9.76
N ASN A 768 -12.03 -2.68 10.91
CA ASN A 768 -12.63 -3.58 11.91
C ASN A 768 -14.16 -3.62 11.90
N ILE A 769 -14.82 -2.60 11.35
CA ILE A 769 -16.27 -2.44 11.43
C ILE A 769 -16.96 -2.70 10.07
N LEU A 770 -16.32 -2.35 8.96
CA LEU A 770 -16.92 -2.48 7.62
C LEU A 770 -16.91 -3.94 7.15
N PRO A 771 -18.08 -4.56 6.89
CA PRO A 771 -18.18 -5.98 6.57
C PRO A 771 -17.88 -6.31 5.10
N ALA A 772 -17.90 -5.34 4.19
CA ALA A 772 -17.51 -5.54 2.80
C ALA A 772 -16.29 -4.69 2.42
N GLY A 773 -15.42 -5.25 1.58
CA GLY A 773 -14.23 -4.57 1.09
C GLY A 773 -14.51 -3.64 -0.10
N PRO A 774 -13.45 -3.04 -0.66
CA PRO A 774 -13.57 -2.17 -1.83
C PRO A 774 -14.14 -2.91 -3.06
N PRO A 775 -14.86 -2.21 -3.95
CA PRO A 775 -15.34 -2.81 -5.19
C PRO A 775 -14.20 -3.10 -6.17
N VAL A 776 -14.39 -4.13 -6.98
CA VAL A 776 -13.49 -4.51 -8.08
C VAL A 776 -14.27 -4.55 -9.38
N PHE A 777 -13.70 -3.96 -10.42
CA PHE A 777 -14.29 -3.87 -11.75
C PHE A 777 -13.51 -4.75 -12.72
N PHE A 778 -14.14 -5.78 -13.25
CA PHE A 778 -13.59 -6.56 -14.36
C PHE A 778 -13.94 -5.85 -15.66
N VAL A 779 -12.94 -5.17 -16.24
CA VAL A 779 -13.07 -4.36 -17.45
C VAL A 779 -12.74 -5.22 -18.66
N VAL A 780 -13.70 -5.33 -19.58
CA VAL A 780 -13.54 -5.99 -20.88
C VAL A 780 -13.22 -4.90 -21.90
N LYS A 781 -12.02 -4.96 -22.50
CA LYS A 781 -11.61 -4.03 -23.56
C LYS A 781 -12.39 -4.29 -24.85
N SER A 782 -12.47 -3.27 -25.70
CA SER A 782 -13.09 -3.37 -27.02
C SER A 782 -12.51 -4.50 -27.87
N GLY A 783 -13.38 -5.25 -28.55
CA GLY A 783 -12.99 -6.30 -29.51
C GLY A 783 -14.06 -7.37 -29.71
N LEU A 784 -14.94 -7.55 -28.72
CA LEU A 784 -16.09 -8.43 -28.84
C LEU A 784 -17.24 -7.75 -29.59
N ASN A 785 -17.79 -8.46 -30.57
CA ASN A 785 -19.07 -8.08 -31.19
C ASN A 785 -20.24 -8.61 -30.36
N PHE A 786 -20.87 -7.74 -29.57
CA PHE A 786 -21.98 -8.09 -28.68
C PHE A 786 -23.30 -8.45 -29.41
N THR A 787 -23.40 -8.23 -30.73
CA THR A 787 -24.55 -8.73 -31.51
C THR A 787 -24.46 -10.23 -31.79
N ASN A 788 -23.27 -10.83 -31.69
CA ASN A 788 -23.06 -12.27 -31.86
C ASN A 788 -23.36 -13.01 -30.57
N HIS A 789 -24.21 -14.04 -30.63
CA HIS A 789 -24.57 -14.89 -29.50
C HIS A 789 -23.38 -15.61 -28.88
N ASP A 790 -22.39 -16.04 -29.67
CA ASP A 790 -21.20 -16.73 -29.13
C ASP A 790 -20.36 -15.81 -28.24
N HIS A 791 -20.29 -14.52 -28.60
CA HIS A 791 -19.59 -13.51 -27.80
C HIS A 791 -20.39 -13.12 -26.54
N GLN A 792 -21.73 -13.16 -26.62
CA GLN A 792 -22.57 -13.00 -25.43
C GLN A 792 -22.35 -14.16 -24.45
N ASN A 793 -22.25 -15.39 -24.96
CA ASN A 793 -22.13 -16.62 -24.16
C ASN A 793 -20.84 -16.72 -23.34
N VAL A 794 -19.75 -16.05 -23.76
CA VAL A 794 -18.51 -15.98 -22.97
C VAL A 794 -18.57 -14.97 -21.82
N LEU A 795 -19.57 -14.08 -21.78
CA LEU A 795 -19.72 -13.05 -20.75
C LEU A 795 -20.90 -13.30 -19.81
N CYS A 796 -22.05 -13.72 -20.34
CA CYS A 796 -23.31 -13.84 -19.63
C CYS A 796 -23.33 -14.97 -18.60
N GLY A 797 -24.26 -14.93 -17.64
CA GLY A 797 -24.38 -15.91 -16.55
C GLY A 797 -25.71 -16.69 -16.52
N GLY A 798 -26.66 -16.30 -17.38
CA GLY A 798 -27.99 -16.90 -17.47
C GLY A 798 -28.08 -18.13 -18.37
N LEU A 799 -29.27 -18.36 -18.92
CA LEU A 799 -29.55 -19.47 -19.84
C LEU A 799 -28.66 -19.40 -21.10
N THR A 800 -28.23 -20.58 -21.56
CA THR A 800 -27.37 -20.80 -22.75
C THR A 800 -25.98 -20.17 -22.71
N CYS A 801 -25.58 -19.59 -21.58
CA CYS A 801 -24.23 -19.07 -21.37
C CYS A 801 -23.25 -20.22 -21.09
N ASN A 802 -21.96 -19.97 -21.33
CA ASN A 802 -20.94 -20.99 -21.06
C ASN A 802 -20.71 -21.15 -19.55
N GLU A 803 -20.41 -22.38 -19.12
CA GLU A 803 -20.09 -22.69 -17.70
C GLU A 803 -18.82 -22.00 -17.21
N ASP A 804 -17.91 -21.64 -18.12
CA ASP A 804 -16.67 -20.91 -17.87
C ASP A 804 -16.78 -19.43 -18.30
N SER A 805 -18.00 -18.88 -18.43
CA SER A 805 -18.18 -17.47 -18.77
C SER A 805 -17.61 -16.53 -17.69
N LEU A 806 -17.37 -15.26 -18.06
CA LEU A 806 -16.88 -14.21 -17.15
C LEU A 806 -17.72 -14.14 -15.86
N SER A 807 -19.05 -14.03 -16.00
CA SER A 807 -19.95 -13.93 -14.85
C SER A 807 -19.91 -15.19 -13.98
N THR A 808 -19.80 -16.37 -14.59
CA THR A 808 -19.76 -17.65 -13.86
C THR A 808 -18.45 -17.84 -13.12
N GLN A 809 -17.31 -17.48 -13.72
CA GLN A 809 -16.00 -17.54 -13.04
C GLN A 809 -15.96 -16.62 -11.81
N ILE A 810 -16.49 -15.40 -11.91
CA ILE A 810 -16.56 -14.48 -10.76
C ILE A 810 -17.54 -15.02 -9.70
N PHE A 811 -18.66 -15.58 -10.11
CA PHE A 811 -19.62 -16.20 -9.20
C PHE A 811 -18.99 -17.35 -8.42
N VAL A 812 -18.30 -18.27 -9.10
CA VAL A 812 -17.59 -19.38 -8.45
C VAL A 812 -16.51 -18.85 -7.51
N ALA A 813 -15.76 -17.82 -7.93
CA ALA A 813 -14.78 -17.17 -7.06
C ALA A 813 -15.40 -16.61 -5.78
N SER A 814 -16.60 -16.02 -5.86
CA SER A 814 -17.31 -15.47 -4.69
C SER A 814 -17.74 -16.53 -3.65
N ARG A 815 -17.74 -17.81 -4.00
CA ARG A 815 -18.05 -18.91 -3.09
C ARG A 815 -16.87 -19.34 -2.22
N ASN A 816 -15.65 -19.13 -2.70
CA ASN A 816 -14.41 -19.44 -2.00
C ASN A 816 -13.71 -18.14 -1.54
N THR A 817 -14.44 -17.31 -0.79
CA THR A 817 -14.02 -15.96 -0.39
C THR A 817 -12.68 -15.93 0.35
N GLU A 818 -12.35 -16.95 1.15
CA GLU A 818 -11.09 -16.99 1.89
C GLU A 818 -9.85 -17.06 1.00
N THR A 819 -9.96 -17.73 -0.15
CA THR A 819 -8.84 -17.88 -1.09
C THR A 819 -8.85 -16.81 -2.17
N THR A 820 -10.03 -16.46 -2.72
CA THR A 820 -10.15 -15.57 -3.88
C THR A 820 -10.29 -14.10 -3.50
N TYR A 821 -10.61 -13.80 -2.23
CA TYR A 821 -10.88 -12.46 -1.71
C TYR A 821 -12.05 -11.75 -2.43
N ILE A 822 -12.95 -12.49 -3.07
CA ILE A 822 -14.20 -11.99 -3.66
C ILE A 822 -15.38 -12.42 -2.76
N GLN A 823 -16.20 -11.48 -2.33
CA GLN A 823 -17.34 -11.72 -1.42
C GLN A 823 -18.69 -11.68 -2.14
N LYS A 824 -18.89 -10.74 -3.07
CA LYS A 824 -20.13 -10.63 -3.86
C LYS A 824 -19.82 -10.92 -5.32
N SER A 825 -20.73 -11.65 -5.99
CA SER A 825 -20.64 -11.93 -7.42
C SER A 825 -20.80 -10.67 -8.26
N SER A 826 -20.42 -10.74 -9.53
CA SER A 826 -20.55 -9.60 -10.43
C SER A 826 -22.01 -9.26 -10.74
N ASN A 827 -22.32 -7.96 -10.79
CA ASN A 827 -23.49 -7.51 -11.54
C ASN A 827 -23.25 -7.67 -13.04
N SER A 828 -24.28 -8.04 -13.81
CA SER A 828 -24.15 -8.34 -15.24
C SER A 828 -25.18 -7.55 -16.03
N TRP A 829 -24.74 -6.43 -16.61
CA TRP A 829 -25.60 -5.60 -17.45
C TRP A 829 -26.15 -6.36 -18.66
N LEU A 830 -25.37 -7.31 -19.19
CA LEU A 830 -25.76 -8.10 -20.35
C LEU A 830 -26.90 -9.04 -20.00
N ASP A 831 -26.82 -9.69 -18.84
CA ASP A 831 -27.89 -10.56 -18.35
C ASP A 831 -29.19 -9.77 -18.13
N ASP A 832 -29.13 -8.64 -17.42
CA ASP A 832 -30.32 -7.82 -17.16
C ASP A 832 -30.86 -7.15 -18.43
N PHE A 833 -30.00 -6.79 -19.39
CA PHE A 833 -30.45 -6.32 -20.69
C PHE A 833 -31.22 -7.41 -21.44
N LEU A 834 -30.67 -8.63 -21.50
CA LEU A 834 -31.32 -9.75 -22.17
C LEU A 834 -32.69 -10.02 -21.53
N GLU A 835 -32.79 -10.00 -20.20
CA GLU A 835 -34.06 -10.14 -19.47
C GLU A 835 -35.00 -8.97 -19.71
N TRP A 836 -34.51 -7.72 -19.67
CA TRP A 836 -35.30 -6.53 -19.97
C TRP A 836 -35.94 -6.61 -21.36
N THR A 837 -35.22 -7.17 -22.34
CA THR A 837 -35.82 -7.39 -23.66
C THR A 837 -36.93 -8.44 -23.61
N THR A 838 -36.86 -9.47 -22.74
CA THR A 838 -37.85 -10.57 -22.63
C THR A 838 -39.20 -10.19 -22.03
N LEU A 839 -39.36 -8.94 -21.59
CA LEU A 839 -40.57 -8.44 -20.94
C LEU A 839 -41.40 -7.56 -21.90
N PRO A 840 -42.21 -8.15 -22.80
CA PRO A 840 -43.05 -7.37 -23.70
C PRO A 840 -44.15 -6.65 -22.93
N GLY A 841 -44.33 -5.36 -23.21
CA GLY A 841 -45.45 -4.59 -22.66
C GLY A 841 -45.29 -4.12 -21.21
N SER A 842 -44.08 -4.13 -20.63
CA SER A 842 -43.82 -3.58 -19.29
C SER A 842 -42.66 -2.59 -19.23
N CYS A 843 -41.50 -2.94 -19.78
CA CYS A 843 -40.27 -2.15 -19.63
C CYS A 843 -40.03 -1.13 -20.77
N CYS A 844 -39.84 -1.61 -22.00
CA CYS A 844 -39.48 -0.74 -23.11
C CYS A 844 -40.67 0.08 -23.62
N LYS A 845 -40.54 1.41 -23.64
CA LYS A 845 -41.48 2.35 -24.25
C LYS A 845 -40.78 3.32 -25.21
N TYR A 846 -41.47 3.72 -26.27
CA TYR A 846 -41.04 4.76 -27.21
C TYR A 846 -42.16 5.77 -27.45
N ASN A 847 -41.77 7.00 -27.78
CA ASN A 847 -42.72 8.02 -28.17
C ASN A 847 -43.17 7.78 -29.63
N SER A 848 -44.47 7.60 -29.85
CA SER A 848 -45.02 7.30 -31.17
C SER A 848 -44.98 8.45 -32.16
N THR A 849 -44.78 9.70 -31.71
CA THR A 849 -44.63 10.87 -32.60
C THR A 849 -43.19 11.06 -33.08
N ASP A 850 -42.23 10.96 -32.15
CA ASP A 850 -40.85 11.38 -32.39
C ASP A 850 -39.87 10.19 -32.44
N GLY A 851 -40.34 8.98 -32.12
CA GLY A 851 -39.51 7.78 -32.02
C GLY A 851 -38.51 7.79 -30.86
N GLY A 852 -38.58 8.79 -29.98
CA GLY A 852 -37.71 8.95 -28.81
C GLY A 852 -37.96 7.91 -27.73
N PHE A 853 -37.00 7.73 -26.83
CA PHE A 853 -37.15 6.84 -25.67
C PHE A 853 -38.10 7.45 -24.63
N CYS A 854 -39.05 6.66 -24.12
CA CYS A 854 -39.88 7.00 -22.97
C CYS A 854 -39.45 6.15 -21.77
N SER A 855 -39.41 6.76 -20.57
CA SER A 855 -39.19 5.99 -19.34
C SER A 855 -40.32 4.99 -19.13
N SER A 856 -40.01 3.82 -18.56
CA SER A 856 -41.01 2.84 -18.13
C SER A 856 -42.06 3.44 -17.18
N LYS A 857 -41.69 4.46 -16.37
CA LYS A 857 -42.57 5.21 -15.46
C LYS A 857 -43.48 6.23 -16.15
N ASP A 858 -43.23 6.55 -17.42
CA ASP A 858 -44.02 7.53 -18.14
C ASP A 858 -45.36 6.93 -18.59
N GLU A 859 -46.45 7.55 -18.17
CA GLU A 859 -47.84 7.15 -18.49
C GLU A 859 -48.48 8.07 -19.56
N SER A 860 -47.70 8.95 -20.18
CA SER A 860 -48.20 9.81 -21.25
C SER A 860 -48.75 8.99 -22.43
N PRO A 861 -49.86 9.44 -23.06
CA PRO A 861 -50.53 8.69 -24.13
C PRO A 861 -49.67 8.56 -25.40
N GLU A 862 -48.65 9.40 -25.54
CA GLU A 862 -47.69 9.34 -26.64
C GLU A 862 -46.66 8.20 -26.50
N CYS A 863 -46.53 7.59 -25.31
CA CYS A 863 -45.55 6.53 -25.04
C CYS A 863 -46.15 5.13 -25.20
N GLU A 864 -45.81 4.44 -26.29
CA GLU A 864 -46.23 3.07 -26.60
C GLU A 864 -45.15 2.04 -26.28
N TYR A 865 -45.57 0.80 -25.98
CA TYR A 865 -44.65 -0.30 -25.68
C TYR A 865 -43.90 -0.80 -26.92
N CYS A 866 -42.61 -1.08 -26.77
CA CYS A 866 -41.77 -1.60 -27.85
C CYS A 866 -42.12 -3.03 -28.24
N SER A 867 -42.05 -3.32 -29.54
CA SER A 867 -41.98 -4.70 -30.07
C SER A 867 -40.52 -5.04 -30.42
N ILE A 868 -39.92 -5.95 -29.66
CA ILE A 868 -38.51 -6.35 -29.83
C ILE A 868 -38.43 -7.65 -30.64
N GLU A 869 -37.78 -7.60 -31.79
CA GLU A 869 -37.56 -8.78 -32.65
C GLU A 869 -36.61 -9.79 -32.00
N ARG A 870 -36.92 -11.08 -32.14
CA ARG A 870 -36.16 -12.20 -31.56
C ARG A 870 -35.34 -12.92 -32.61
N SER A 871 -34.21 -13.51 -32.18
CA SER A 871 -33.46 -14.42 -33.03
C SER A 871 -34.01 -15.85 -32.95
N ASP A 872 -33.78 -16.65 -33.98
CA ASP A 872 -34.13 -18.09 -33.98
C ASP A 872 -33.26 -18.91 -33.01
N TYR A 873 -32.19 -18.32 -32.47
CA TYR A 873 -31.27 -18.96 -31.55
C TYR A 873 -31.94 -19.28 -30.20
N ALA A 874 -31.72 -20.50 -29.70
CA ALA A 874 -32.19 -20.96 -28.40
C ALA A 874 -33.69 -20.73 -28.13
N GLY A 875 -34.54 -20.82 -29.17
CA GLY A 875 -35.99 -20.68 -29.03
C GLY A 875 -36.47 -19.25 -28.77
N GLY A 876 -35.73 -18.22 -29.21
CA GLY A 876 -36.17 -16.83 -29.10
C GLY A 876 -35.75 -16.11 -27.81
N LEU A 877 -34.82 -16.69 -27.04
CA LEU A 877 -34.34 -16.10 -25.77
C LEU A 877 -33.40 -14.89 -25.95
N ARG A 878 -32.95 -14.62 -27.18
CA ARG A 878 -32.06 -13.50 -27.50
C ARG A 878 -32.74 -12.53 -28.48
N PRO A 879 -32.47 -11.23 -28.36
CA PRO A 879 -32.91 -10.26 -29.37
C PRO A 879 -32.16 -10.51 -30.69
N ALA A 880 -32.79 -10.14 -31.81
CA ALA A 880 -32.12 -10.09 -33.10
C ALA A 880 -30.97 -9.06 -33.07
N ALA A 881 -29.98 -9.21 -33.96
CA ALA A 881 -28.79 -8.37 -33.98
C ALA A 881 -29.10 -6.86 -34.12
N GLU A 882 -30.05 -6.49 -34.97
CA GLU A 882 -30.48 -5.10 -35.17
C GLU A 882 -31.26 -4.59 -33.95
N ALA A 883 -32.14 -5.42 -33.37
CA ALA A 883 -32.87 -5.10 -32.15
C ALA A 883 -31.93 -4.87 -30.95
N PHE A 884 -30.84 -5.65 -30.85
CA PHE A 884 -29.81 -5.46 -29.83
C PHE A 884 -29.21 -4.05 -29.91
N GLY A 885 -28.75 -3.63 -31.09
CA GLY A 885 -28.15 -2.32 -31.30
C GLY A 885 -29.13 -1.16 -31.07
N LYS A 886 -30.40 -1.34 -31.45
CA LYS A 886 -31.44 -0.31 -31.28
C LYS A 886 -31.83 -0.06 -29.82
N HIS A 887 -31.90 -1.11 -29.00
CA HIS A 887 -32.52 -1.03 -27.68
C HIS A 887 -31.55 -0.86 -26.49
N ILE A 888 -30.24 -1.07 -26.67
CA ILE A 888 -29.25 -0.80 -25.60
C ILE A 888 -29.33 0.64 -25.05
N PRO A 889 -29.36 1.70 -25.89
CA PRO A 889 -29.44 3.07 -25.39
C PRO A 889 -30.71 3.34 -24.59
N ALA A 890 -31.81 2.66 -24.91
CA ALA A 890 -33.06 2.76 -24.17
C ALA A 890 -32.93 2.10 -22.80
N PHE A 891 -32.40 0.88 -22.73
CA PHE A 891 -32.15 0.16 -21.48
C PHE A 891 -31.26 0.95 -20.51
N LEU A 892 -30.15 1.51 -21.01
CA LEU A 892 -29.22 2.30 -20.19
C LEU A 892 -29.78 3.66 -19.75
N LYS A 893 -30.90 4.09 -20.33
CA LYS A 893 -31.62 5.33 -19.94
C LYS A 893 -32.85 5.05 -19.09
N ASP A 894 -33.26 3.80 -18.94
CA ASP A 894 -34.47 3.44 -18.20
C ASP A 894 -34.19 3.36 -16.70
N PRO A 895 -34.84 4.20 -15.86
CA PRO A 895 -34.73 4.10 -14.41
C PRO A 895 -35.51 2.88 -13.89
N PRO A 896 -34.99 2.16 -12.87
CA PRO A 896 -35.75 1.09 -12.23
C PRO A 896 -37.01 1.64 -11.54
N GLY A 897 -38.10 0.88 -11.59
CA GLY A 897 -39.40 1.21 -11.01
C GLY A 897 -40.26 -0.01 -10.74
N GLU A 898 -41.49 0.21 -10.27
CA GLU A 898 -42.42 -0.87 -9.87
C GLU A 898 -42.82 -1.77 -11.04
N ILE A 899 -43.01 -1.18 -12.23
CA ILE A 899 -43.40 -1.87 -13.46
C ILE A 899 -42.19 -2.56 -14.12
N CYS A 900 -41.01 -1.92 -14.03
CA CYS A 900 -39.77 -2.41 -14.61
C CYS A 900 -38.61 -2.28 -13.61
N SER A 901 -38.35 -3.35 -12.87
CA SER A 901 -37.22 -3.41 -11.92
C SER A 901 -35.86 -3.50 -12.63
N LYS A 902 -35.85 -4.00 -13.87
CA LYS A 902 -34.65 -4.27 -14.67
C LYS A 902 -34.09 -3.06 -15.44
N GLY A 903 -34.48 -1.84 -15.08
CA GLY A 903 -33.95 -0.62 -15.72
C GLY A 903 -32.44 -0.47 -15.53
N GLY A 904 -31.71 -0.10 -16.58
CA GLY A 904 -30.25 -0.08 -16.60
C GLY A 904 -29.61 1.23 -16.13
N LEU A 905 -30.37 2.32 -15.97
CA LEU A 905 -29.80 3.65 -15.70
C LEU A 905 -28.99 3.70 -14.40
N ALA A 906 -29.57 3.25 -13.29
CA ALA A 906 -28.96 3.39 -11.97
C ALA A 906 -27.70 2.51 -11.79
N SER A 907 -27.73 1.27 -12.30
CA SER A 907 -26.66 0.29 -12.08
C SER A 907 -25.63 0.21 -13.21
N TYR A 908 -26.04 0.51 -14.45
CA TYR A 908 -25.25 0.21 -15.66
C TYR A 908 -24.99 1.42 -16.57
N GLY A 909 -25.62 2.57 -16.32
CA GLY A 909 -25.45 3.77 -17.15
C GLY A 909 -23.99 4.19 -17.32
N GLY A 910 -23.15 4.00 -16.28
CA GLY A 910 -21.71 4.25 -16.31
C GLY A 910 -20.83 3.02 -16.59
N ASN A 911 -21.42 1.86 -16.92
CA ASN A 911 -20.69 0.59 -17.10
C ASN A 911 -20.49 0.18 -18.55
N VAL A 912 -21.26 0.74 -19.48
CA VAL A 912 -21.28 0.33 -20.88
C VAL A 912 -20.99 1.54 -21.77
N ASN A 913 -19.87 1.51 -22.48
CA ASN A 913 -19.54 2.53 -23.48
C ASN A 913 -19.96 2.05 -24.87
N TYR A 914 -20.81 2.82 -25.53
CA TYR A 914 -21.31 2.53 -26.87
C TYR A 914 -21.20 3.73 -27.81
N VAL A 915 -21.10 3.46 -29.11
CA VAL A 915 -21.12 4.46 -30.17
C VAL A 915 -22.31 4.18 -31.09
N LEU A 916 -23.02 5.23 -31.49
CA LEU A 916 -24.12 5.14 -32.44
C LEU A 916 -23.58 5.26 -33.86
N ASP A 917 -24.03 4.39 -34.74
CA ASP A 917 -23.76 4.50 -36.18
C ASP A 917 -24.68 5.54 -36.86
N SER A 918 -24.55 5.68 -38.18
CA SER A 918 -25.37 6.62 -38.97
C SER A 918 -26.86 6.25 -39.01
N GLN A 919 -27.22 5.02 -38.65
CA GLN A 919 -28.59 4.52 -38.56
C GLN A 919 -29.14 4.60 -37.13
N GLY A 920 -28.34 5.03 -36.16
CA GLY A 920 -28.70 5.11 -34.76
C GLY A 920 -28.60 3.79 -33.99
N LEU A 921 -27.92 2.76 -34.55
CA LEU A 921 -27.66 1.50 -33.87
C LEU A 921 -26.40 1.61 -33.00
N ALA A 922 -26.49 1.12 -31.77
CA ALA A 922 -25.39 1.13 -30.81
C ALA A 922 -24.45 -0.05 -31.02
N THR A 923 -23.14 0.24 -31.12
CA THR A 923 -22.06 -0.75 -30.99
C THR A 923 -21.37 -0.56 -29.66
N VAL A 924 -21.33 -1.62 -28.84
CA VAL A 924 -20.66 -1.62 -27.54
C VAL A 924 -19.16 -1.84 -27.72
N TYR A 925 -18.35 -1.01 -27.07
CA TYR A 925 -16.88 -1.12 -27.08
C TYR A 925 -16.37 -1.66 -25.75
N ASP A 926 -16.21 -0.76 -24.78
CA ASP A 926 -15.64 -1.08 -23.47
C ASP A 926 -16.77 -1.26 -22.46
N THR A 927 -16.67 -2.31 -21.64
CA THR A 927 -17.65 -2.55 -20.58
C THR A 927 -16.98 -3.02 -19.30
N LYS A 928 -17.62 -2.76 -18.15
CA LYS A 928 -17.16 -3.24 -16.85
C LYS A 928 -18.22 -4.03 -16.09
N PHE A 929 -17.75 -4.97 -15.28
CA PHE A 929 -18.51 -5.89 -14.46
C PHE A 929 -18.08 -5.70 -13.00
N MET A 930 -18.97 -5.24 -12.13
CA MET A 930 -18.63 -4.85 -10.75
C MET A 930 -18.89 -5.99 -9.79
N ALA A 931 -17.88 -6.34 -9.00
CA ALA A 931 -17.95 -7.25 -7.86
C ALA A 931 -17.37 -6.57 -6.60
N PHE A 932 -17.41 -7.25 -5.44
CA PHE A 932 -16.85 -6.72 -4.20
C PHE A 932 -15.81 -7.66 -3.61
N HIS A 933 -14.71 -7.08 -3.12
CA HIS A 933 -13.76 -7.80 -2.29
C HIS A 933 -14.36 -8.12 -0.92
N LYS A 934 -13.79 -9.13 -0.25
CA LYS A 934 -13.99 -9.31 1.18
C LYS A 934 -13.38 -8.14 1.96
N SER A 935 -13.78 -7.94 3.22
CA SER A 935 -13.11 -6.95 4.07
C SER A 935 -11.60 -7.22 4.12
N LEU A 936 -10.79 -6.19 3.82
CA LEU A 936 -9.33 -6.25 3.73
C LEU A 936 -8.77 -5.43 4.89
N VAL A 937 -7.97 -6.06 5.75
CA VAL A 937 -7.48 -5.42 6.98
C VAL A 937 -5.99 -5.14 6.88
N THR A 938 -5.21 -6.16 6.51
CA THR A 938 -3.75 -6.08 6.49
C THR A 938 -3.23 -5.82 5.08
N SER A 939 -2.02 -5.26 4.96
CA SER A 939 -1.32 -5.15 3.67
C SER A 939 -1.26 -6.47 2.91
N LYS A 940 -1.17 -7.60 3.64
CA LYS A 940 -1.19 -8.95 3.07
C LYS A 940 -2.50 -9.27 2.38
N ASP A 941 -3.63 -8.93 2.98
CA ASP A 941 -4.94 -9.12 2.38
C ASP A 941 -5.07 -8.31 1.09
N TYR A 942 -4.60 -7.05 1.10
CA TYR A 942 -4.63 -6.19 -0.08
C TYR A 942 -3.83 -6.75 -1.25
N PHE A 943 -2.54 -7.08 -1.08
CA PHE A 943 -1.76 -7.56 -2.24
C PHE A 943 -2.18 -8.97 -2.68
N LEU A 944 -2.66 -9.83 -1.77
CA LEU A 944 -3.22 -11.13 -2.15
C LEU A 944 -4.54 -10.96 -2.94
N ALA A 945 -5.38 -9.99 -2.57
CA ALA A 945 -6.57 -9.65 -3.34
C ALA A 945 -6.20 -9.20 -4.77
N VAL A 946 -5.17 -8.36 -4.93
CA VAL A 946 -4.65 -7.97 -6.26
C VAL A 946 -4.18 -9.20 -7.05
N LYS A 947 -3.36 -10.06 -6.43
CA LYS A 947 -2.83 -11.27 -7.06
C LYS A 947 -3.95 -12.18 -7.57
N ASN A 948 -4.90 -12.51 -6.70
CA ASN A 948 -6.01 -13.41 -7.03
C ASN A 948 -6.93 -12.81 -8.09
N ALA A 949 -7.22 -11.51 -8.04
CA ALA A 949 -8.00 -10.86 -9.08
C ALA A 949 -7.27 -10.89 -10.43
N TYR A 950 -5.95 -10.68 -10.47
CA TYR A 950 -5.17 -10.84 -11.70
C TYR A 950 -5.20 -12.28 -12.22
N GLU A 951 -5.09 -13.30 -11.37
CA GLU A 951 -5.24 -14.70 -11.77
C GLU A 951 -6.63 -15.00 -12.36
N ILE A 952 -7.70 -14.53 -11.73
CA ILE A 952 -9.08 -14.66 -12.23
C ILE A 952 -9.21 -13.98 -13.60
N SER A 953 -8.74 -12.73 -13.73
CA SER A 953 -8.80 -11.97 -14.98
C SER A 953 -8.01 -12.62 -16.13
N ALA A 954 -6.86 -13.23 -15.83
CA ALA A 954 -6.05 -13.96 -16.80
C ALA A 954 -6.75 -15.24 -17.27
N ASN A 955 -7.42 -15.96 -16.36
CA ASN A 955 -8.20 -17.14 -16.73
C ASN A 955 -9.42 -16.77 -17.60
N ILE A 956 -10.13 -15.69 -17.25
CA ILE A 956 -11.24 -15.15 -18.05
C ILE A 956 -10.75 -14.74 -19.44
N THR A 957 -9.66 -13.97 -19.53
CA THR A 957 -9.04 -13.54 -20.80
C THR A 957 -8.69 -14.74 -21.67
N LYS A 958 -8.02 -15.74 -21.10
CA LYS A 958 -7.65 -16.98 -21.81
C LYS A 958 -8.88 -17.74 -22.31
N THR A 959 -9.95 -17.78 -21.53
CA THR A 959 -11.21 -18.44 -21.89
C THR A 959 -11.87 -17.74 -23.08
N ILE A 960 -11.95 -16.40 -23.05
CA ILE A 960 -12.50 -15.58 -24.14
C ILE A 960 -11.68 -15.79 -25.42
N GLN A 961 -10.36 -15.70 -25.33
CA GLN A 961 -9.46 -15.90 -26.48
C GLN A 961 -9.61 -17.31 -27.09
N THR A 962 -9.69 -18.35 -26.25
CA THR A 962 -9.81 -19.73 -26.69
C THR A 962 -11.15 -20.00 -27.39
N ARG A 963 -12.26 -19.45 -26.89
CA ARG A 963 -13.59 -19.70 -27.44
C ARG A 963 -13.93 -18.81 -28.64
N THR A 964 -13.45 -17.57 -28.67
CA THR A 964 -13.79 -16.61 -29.75
C THR A 964 -12.72 -16.51 -30.84
N GLY A 965 -11.47 -16.90 -30.56
CA GLY A 965 -10.34 -16.68 -31.46
C GLY A 965 -9.91 -15.22 -31.59
N LEU A 966 -10.45 -14.33 -30.74
CA LEU A 966 -10.16 -12.89 -30.72
C LEU A 966 -9.18 -12.56 -29.59
N ASP A 967 -8.26 -11.63 -29.84
CA ASP A 967 -7.34 -11.13 -28.82
C ASP A 967 -8.01 -10.02 -27.98
N VAL A 968 -8.91 -10.43 -27.08
CA VAL A 968 -9.63 -9.54 -26.16
C VAL A 968 -9.06 -9.72 -24.76
N GLU A 969 -8.67 -8.62 -24.15
CA GLU A 969 -8.10 -8.58 -22.80
C GLU A 969 -9.16 -8.16 -21.77
N VAL A 970 -9.18 -8.86 -20.64
CA VAL A 970 -9.95 -8.49 -19.44
C VAL A 970 -8.99 -8.21 -18.31
N PHE A 971 -9.12 -7.04 -17.68
CA PHE A 971 -8.31 -6.67 -16.52
C PHE A 971 -9.18 -6.28 -15.32
N PRO A 972 -8.75 -6.57 -14.09
CA PRO A 972 -9.43 -6.16 -12.88
C PRO A 972 -8.90 -4.79 -12.44
N TYR A 973 -9.81 -3.90 -12.05
CA TYR A 973 -9.47 -2.58 -11.53
C TYR A 973 -10.14 -2.36 -10.17
N SER A 974 -9.35 -1.93 -9.18
CA SER A 974 -9.84 -1.36 -7.94
C SER A 974 -8.94 -0.18 -7.53
N VAL A 975 -9.47 0.72 -6.70
CA VAL A 975 -8.80 1.98 -6.31
C VAL A 975 -7.43 1.72 -5.67
N PHE A 976 -7.28 0.62 -4.93
CA PHE A 976 -6.04 0.33 -4.19
C PHE A 976 -4.96 -0.39 -5.01
N TYR A 977 -5.26 -0.89 -6.22
CA TYR A 977 -4.33 -1.74 -6.98
C TYR A 977 -3.01 -1.03 -7.28
N VAL A 978 -3.09 0.27 -7.59
CA VAL A 978 -1.92 1.12 -7.89
C VAL A 978 -0.93 1.24 -6.74
N TYR A 979 -1.37 1.03 -5.51
CA TYR A 979 -0.51 1.09 -4.33
C TYR A 979 0.05 -0.27 -3.95
N TYR A 980 -0.73 -1.35 -4.11
CA TYR A 980 -0.35 -2.67 -3.61
C TYR A 980 0.26 -3.61 -4.66
N GLU A 981 0.20 -3.28 -5.96
CA GLU A 981 0.86 -4.07 -7.02
C GLU A 981 2.37 -4.24 -6.76
N GLN A 982 3.03 -3.21 -6.23
CA GLN A 982 4.47 -3.22 -5.97
C GLN A 982 4.92 -4.37 -5.03
N TYR A 983 4.04 -4.85 -4.16
CA TYR A 983 4.36 -5.91 -3.21
C TYR A 983 4.39 -7.31 -3.85
N LEU A 984 3.88 -7.46 -5.07
CA LEU A 984 3.93 -8.72 -5.81
C LEU A 984 5.36 -9.09 -6.23
N THR A 985 6.20 -8.09 -6.54
CA THR A 985 7.59 -8.29 -7.03
C THR A 985 8.66 -7.78 -6.06
N ILE A 986 8.27 -7.23 -4.91
CA ILE A 986 9.19 -6.52 -3.99
C ILE A 986 10.39 -7.36 -3.55
N TRP A 987 10.23 -8.68 -3.38
CA TRP A 987 11.34 -9.59 -3.05
C TRP A 987 12.35 -9.70 -4.18
N GLU A 988 11.88 -9.85 -5.42
CA GLU A 988 12.75 -9.92 -6.61
C GLU A 988 13.49 -8.60 -6.80
N ASP A 989 12.77 -7.48 -6.68
CA ASP A 989 13.33 -6.14 -6.80
C ASP A 989 14.35 -5.83 -5.70
N ALA A 990 14.09 -6.25 -4.46
CA ALA A 990 15.01 -6.06 -3.33
C ALA A 990 16.30 -6.88 -3.51
N PHE A 991 16.20 -8.18 -3.84
CA PHE A 991 17.39 -9.02 -4.05
C PHE A 991 18.20 -8.59 -5.27
N ALA A 992 17.55 -8.19 -6.36
CA ALA A 992 18.22 -7.67 -7.54
C ALA A 992 19.00 -6.38 -7.19
N SER A 993 18.38 -5.44 -6.49
CA SER A 993 18.98 -4.16 -6.11
C SER A 993 20.16 -4.34 -5.14
N ILE A 994 20.02 -5.22 -4.13
CA ILE A 994 21.11 -5.60 -3.23
C ILE A 994 22.26 -6.25 -4.01
N GLY A 995 21.95 -7.18 -4.92
CA GLY A 995 22.93 -7.87 -5.75
C GLY A 995 23.75 -6.91 -6.63
N PHE A 996 23.09 -6.00 -7.34
CA PHE A 996 23.78 -4.98 -8.14
C PHE A 996 24.64 -4.06 -7.27
N SER A 997 24.14 -3.64 -6.10
CA SER A 997 24.88 -2.78 -5.16
C SER A 997 26.14 -3.46 -4.63
N LEU A 998 26.05 -4.75 -4.30
CA LEU A 998 27.20 -5.56 -3.89
C LEU A 998 28.22 -5.73 -5.03
N LEU A 999 27.77 -5.89 -6.28
CA LEU A 999 28.66 -5.95 -7.45
C LEU A 999 29.39 -4.62 -7.68
N GLY A 1000 28.69 -3.50 -7.54
CA GLY A 1000 29.29 -2.16 -7.57
C GLY A 1000 30.35 -1.99 -6.48
N ALA A 1001 30.01 -2.33 -5.24
CA ALA A 1001 30.94 -2.31 -4.11
C ALA A 1001 32.15 -3.24 -4.33
N LEU A 1002 31.94 -4.43 -4.91
CA LEU A 1002 33.00 -5.37 -5.26
C LEU A 1002 33.98 -4.72 -6.23
N PHE A 1003 33.48 -4.17 -7.34
CA PHE A 1003 34.31 -3.58 -8.37
C PHE A 1003 35.16 -2.41 -7.84
N ILE A 1004 34.54 -1.49 -7.10
CA ILE A 1004 35.20 -0.30 -6.57
C ILE A 1004 36.27 -0.67 -5.53
N ASN A 1005 35.93 -1.54 -4.56
CA ASN A 1005 36.88 -1.97 -3.53
C ASN A 1005 38.00 -2.84 -4.10
N PHE A 1006 37.73 -3.62 -5.15
CA PHE A 1006 38.74 -4.42 -5.84
C PHE A 1006 39.80 -3.55 -6.51
N LEU A 1007 39.40 -2.44 -7.15
CA LEU A 1007 40.32 -1.49 -7.75
C LEU A 1007 41.27 -0.87 -6.71
N VAL A 1008 40.75 -0.41 -5.58
CA VAL A 1008 41.56 0.36 -4.61
C VAL A 1008 42.41 -0.50 -3.70
N THR A 1009 41.99 -1.72 -3.39
CA THR A 1009 42.87 -2.70 -2.72
C THR A 1009 44.00 -3.19 -3.62
N GLY A 1010 44.05 -2.74 -4.88
CA GLY A 1010 45.06 -3.11 -5.86
C GLY A 1010 44.88 -4.56 -6.30
N PHE A 1011 43.67 -4.93 -6.73
CA PHE A 1011 43.36 -6.27 -7.25
C PHE A 1011 43.64 -7.40 -6.24
N ASN A 1012 43.49 -7.13 -4.94
CA ASN A 1012 43.71 -8.12 -3.89
C ASN A 1012 42.42 -8.86 -3.54
N PHE A 1013 42.14 -9.92 -4.30
CA PHE A 1013 40.92 -10.75 -4.17
C PHE A 1013 40.60 -11.18 -2.73
N LEU A 1014 41.62 -11.53 -1.92
CA LEU A 1014 41.40 -11.97 -0.54
C LEU A 1014 40.86 -10.87 0.36
N THR A 1015 41.41 -9.65 0.28
CA THR A 1015 40.99 -8.54 1.12
C THR A 1015 39.65 -7.98 0.67
N THR A 1016 39.41 -7.90 -0.64
CA THR A 1016 38.11 -7.50 -1.19
C THR A 1016 37.03 -8.53 -0.85
N GLY A 1017 37.31 -9.82 -1.00
CA GLY A 1017 36.37 -10.89 -0.64
C GLY A 1017 36.01 -10.89 0.84
N ALA A 1018 36.97 -10.60 1.73
CA ALA A 1018 36.72 -10.44 3.16
C ALA A 1018 35.79 -9.27 3.48
N LEU A 1019 36.02 -8.12 2.83
CA LEU A 1019 35.19 -6.93 2.99
C LEU A 1019 33.77 -7.22 2.52
N LEU A 1020 33.60 -7.83 1.35
CA LEU A 1020 32.27 -8.16 0.83
C LEU A 1020 31.55 -9.20 1.65
N LEU A 1021 32.26 -10.24 2.11
CA LEU A 1021 31.67 -11.22 3.03
C LEU A 1021 31.12 -10.51 4.27
N ASN A 1022 31.89 -9.60 4.87
CA ASN A 1022 31.45 -8.87 6.04
C ASN A 1022 30.23 -7.97 5.76
N VAL A 1023 30.20 -7.28 4.61
CA VAL A 1023 29.06 -6.46 4.18
C VAL A 1023 27.81 -7.32 3.97
N ILE A 1024 27.94 -8.49 3.33
CA ILE A 1024 26.85 -9.45 3.17
C ILE A 1024 26.33 -9.91 4.53
N MET A 1025 27.23 -10.21 5.48
CA MET A 1025 26.82 -10.60 6.83
C MET A 1025 26.01 -9.49 7.52
N ILE A 1026 26.44 -8.22 7.43
CA ILE A 1026 25.71 -7.09 8.01
C ILE A 1026 24.31 -6.96 7.40
N VAL A 1027 24.18 -7.09 6.08
CA VAL A 1027 22.87 -6.97 5.40
C VAL A 1027 21.93 -8.11 5.80
N VAL A 1028 22.43 -9.35 5.85
CA VAL A 1028 21.65 -10.52 6.29
C VAL A 1028 21.22 -10.40 7.75
N GLU A 1029 22.11 -9.94 8.63
CA GLU A 1029 21.77 -9.70 10.04
C GLU A 1029 20.78 -8.55 10.20
N LEU A 1030 20.90 -7.49 9.39
CA LEU A 1030 19.92 -6.40 9.37
C LEU A 1030 18.53 -6.89 8.95
N MET A 1031 18.44 -7.76 7.94
CA MET A 1031 17.16 -8.41 7.58
C MET A 1031 16.63 -9.31 8.71
N GLY A 1032 17.51 -10.00 9.44
CA GLY A 1032 17.12 -10.74 10.66
C GLY A 1032 16.55 -9.82 11.75
N VAL A 1033 17.17 -8.66 11.97
CA VAL A 1033 16.69 -7.64 12.91
C VAL A 1033 15.36 -7.03 12.46
N MET A 1034 15.13 -6.88 11.15
CA MET A 1034 13.83 -6.42 10.63
C MET A 1034 12.70 -7.31 11.14
N PHE A 1035 12.87 -8.63 11.17
CA PHE A 1035 11.89 -9.52 11.78
C PHE A 1035 11.76 -9.30 13.30
N ILE A 1036 12.88 -9.27 14.03
CA ILE A 1036 12.88 -9.13 15.51
C ILE A 1036 12.20 -7.83 15.97
N TRP A 1037 12.33 -6.75 15.19
CA TRP A 1037 11.79 -5.42 15.50
C TRP A 1037 10.48 -5.10 14.76
N ASN A 1038 9.82 -6.10 14.14
CA ASN A 1038 8.58 -5.97 13.38
C ASN A 1038 8.64 -4.86 12.31
N ILE A 1039 9.68 -4.88 11.48
CA ILE A 1039 9.88 -3.96 10.36
C ILE A 1039 9.49 -4.70 9.08
N PRO A 1040 8.34 -4.36 8.46
CA PRO A 1040 7.91 -5.05 7.25
C PRO A 1040 8.76 -4.66 6.04
N LEU A 1041 8.85 -5.57 5.08
CA LEU A 1041 9.50 -5.36 3.79
C LEU A 1041 8.58 -4.55 2.88
N ASN A 1042 9.03 -3.34 2.57
CA ASN A 1042 8.45 -2.42 1.61
C ASN A 1042 9.55 -1.60 0.91
N ALA A 1043 9.12 -0.74 -0.01
CA ALA A 1043 9.97 0.20 -0.73
C ALA A 1043 10.99 0.96 0.14
N VAL A 1044 10.55 1.51 1.28
CA VAL A 1044 11.38 2.31 2.19
C VAL A 1044 12.44 1.44 2.86
N SER A 1045 12.04 0.27 3.37
CA SER A 1045 12.97 -0.70 3.95
C SER A 1045 14.00 -1.21 2.92
N THR A 1046 13.60 -1.42 1.66
CA THR A 1046 14.49 -1.84 0.57
C THR A 1046 15.55 -0.78 0.28
N ILE A 1047 15.19 0.52 0.28
CA ILE A 1047 16.19 1.59 0.21
C ILE A 1047 17.16 1.49 1.39
N ASN A 1048 16.63 1.37 2.61
CA ASN A 1048 17.48 1.34 3.80
C ASN A 1048 18.44 0.14 3.80
N LEU A 1049 18.05 -1.00 3.21
CA LEU A 1049 18.94 -2.15 2.95
C LEU A 1049 20.03 -1.83 1.91
N ILE A 1050 19.71 -1.10 0.83
CA ILE A 1050 20.71 -0.64 -0.15
C ILE A 1050 21.68 0.36 0.50
N VAL A 1051 21.17 1.29 1.29
CA VAL A 1051 21.95 2.28 2.04
C VAL A 1051 22.86 1.60 3.06
N ALA A 1052 22.37 0.53 3.70
CA ALA A 1052 23.15 -0.27 4.63
C ALA A 1052 24.44 -0.82 4.01
N ILE A 1053 24.45 -1.19 2.72
CA ILE A 1053 25.66 -1.63 2.01
C ILE A 1053 26.70 -0.51 1.98
N GLY A 1054 26.29 0.72 1.65
CA GLY A 1054 27.18 1.89 1.59
C GLY A 1054 27.82 2.21 2.93
N ILE A 1055 27.02 2.25 4.00
CA ILE A 1055 27.52 2.49 5.38
C ILE A 1055 28.38 1.30 5.86
N ALA A 1056 27.99 0.05 5.59
CA ALA A 1056 28.76 -1.13 5.99
C ALA A 1056 30.16 -1.16 5.35
N VAL A 1057 30.27 -0.73 4.08
CA VAL A 1057 31.56 -0.57 3.40
C VAL A 1057 32.42 0.49 4.07
N GLU A 1058 31.84 1.59 4.56
CA GLU A 1058 32.56 2.66 5.26
C GLU A 1058 33.27 2.15 6.53
N PHE A 1059 32.56 1.39 7.37
CA PHE A 1059 33.14 0.76 8.58
C PHE A 1059 34.35 -0.15 8.29
N CYS A 1060 34.36 -0.83 7.13
CA CYS A 1060 35.35 -1.86 6.82
C CYS A 1060 36.48 -1.36 5.91
N SER A 1061 36.17 -0.48 4.96
CA SER A 1061 37.09 -0.06 3.89
C SER A 1061 38.30 0.70 4.41
N HIS A 1062 38.13 1.57 5.41
CA HIS A 1062 39.25 2.28 6.03
C HIS A 1062 40.23 1.32 6.73
N MET A 1063 39.70 0.32 7.44
CA MET A 1063 40.52 -0.70 8.08
C MET A 1063 41.21 -1.61 7.04
N ALA A 1064 40.49 -1.99 5.99
CA ALA A 1064 41.03 -2.78 4.88
C ALA A 1064 42.17 -2.05 4.16
N TYR A 1065 42.01 -0.74 3.92
CA TYR A 1065 43.04 0.09 3.29
C TYR A 1065 44.27 0.26 4.19
N ALA A 1066 44.08 0.51 5.50
CA ALA A 1066 45.18 0.58 6.46
C ALA A 1066 45.94 -0.74 6.57
N TYR A 1067 45.23 -1.88 6.56
CA TYR A 1067 45.84 -3.21 6.51
C TYR A 1067 46.64 -3.43 5.21
N ALA A 1068 46.07 -3.07 4.05
CA ALA A 1068 46.72 -3.25 2.75
C ALA A 1068 47.97 -2.36 2.56
N THR A 1069 48.01 -1.20 3.23
CA THR A 1069 49.12 -0.23 3.15
C THR A 1069 50.11 -0.31 4.31
N SER A 1070 49.87 -1.18 5.30
CA SER A 1070 50.78 -1.39 6.43
C SER A 1070 52.13 -1.93 5.97
N LYS A 1071 53.21 -1.32 6.50
CA LYS A 1071 54.60 -1.72 6.27
C LYS A 1071 55.12 -2.70 7.32
N CYS A 1072 54.30 -3.00 8.35
CA CYS A 1072 54.68 -3.87 9.45
C CYS A 1072 54.80 -5.34 9.00
N PRO A 1073 55.53 -6.19 9.76
CA PRO A 1073 55.59 -7.63 9.50
C PRO A 1073 54.18 -8.23 9.46
N PRO A 1074 53.95 -9.32 8.69
CA PRO A 1074 52.61 -9.90 8.52
C PRO A 1074 51.81 -10.04 9.82
N LYS A 1075 52.44 -10.55 10.89
CA LYS A 1075 51.78 -10.78 12.19
C LYS A 1075 51.24 -9.50 12.86
N GLU A 1076 51.84 -8.35 12.59
CA GLU A 1076 51.53 -7.07 13.24
C GLU A 1076 50.68 -6.14 12.35
N LYS A 1077 50.43 -6.52 11.08
CA LYS A 1077 49.68 -5.66 10.14
C LYS A 1077 48.27 -5.33 10.62
N VAL A 1078 47.55 -6.31 11.16
CA VAL A 1078 46.19 -6.10 11.68
C VAL A 1078 46.23 -5.22 12.93
N HIS A 1079 47.22 -5.44 13.80
CA HIS A 1079 47.43 -4.61 14.99
C HIS A 1079 47.72 -3.13 14.63
N ASP A 1080 48.59 -2.89 13.64
CA ASP A 1080 48.90 -1.56 13.11
C ASP A 1080 47.66 -0.89 12.48
N ALA A 1081 46.85 -1.65 11.74
CA ALA A 1081 45.62 -1.13 11.14
C ALA A 1081 44.60 -0.68 12.20
N ILE A 1082 44.38 -1.47 13.26
CA ILE A 1082 43.50 -1.11 14.39
C ILE A 1082 44.02 0.16 15.06
N LYS A 1083 45.34 0.25 15.32
CA LYS A 1083 45.93 1.41 16.00
C LYS A 1083 45.81 2.70 15.18
N LYS A 1084 45.90 2.64 13.85
CA LYS A 1084 45.82 3.82 12.97
C LYS A 1084 44.40 4.34 12.77
N VAL A 1085 43.44 3.43 12.56
CA VAL A 1085 42.11 3.81 12.06
C VAL A 1085 41.00 3.58 13.10
N GLY A 1086 41.22 2.71 14.10
CA GLY A 1086 40.19 2.29 15.03
C GLY A 1086 39.57 3.42 15.85
N SER A 1087 40.36 4.41 16.26
CA SER A 1087 39.85 5.59 16.97
C SER A 1087 38.88 6.41 16.11
N THR A 1088 39.23 6.61 14.84
CA THR A 1088 38.41 7.33 13.87
C THR A 1088 37.11 6.60 13.59
N ILE A 1089 37.11 5.26 13.49
CA ILE A 1089 35.86 4.50 13.28
C ILE A 1089 34.90 4.69 14.48
N ILE A 1090 35.42 4.74 15.70
CA ILE A 1090 34.59 4.94 16.89
C ILE A 1090 34.09 6.39 16.97
N THR A 1091 34.98 7.38 16.96
CA THR A 1091 34.59 8.78 17.15
C THR A 1091 33.90 9.38 15.94
N GLY A 1092 34.36 8.96 14.77
CA GLY A 1092 34.03 9.57 13.50
C GLY A 1092 33.00 8.81 12.70
N ILE A 1093 32.61 7.57 13.02
CA ILE A 1093 31.53 6.86 12.30
C ILE A 1093 30.47 6.36 13.29
N THR A 1094 30.89 5.76 14.41
CA THR A 1094 29.94 5.17 15.37
C THR A 1094 29.23 6.26 16.19
N LEU A 1095 30.02 7.12 16.84
CA LEU A 1095 29.48 8.16 17.74
C LEU A 1095 28.83 9.33 17.00
N THR A 1096 29.23 9.61 15.74
CA THR A 1096 28.60 10.63 14.88
C THR A 1096 27.15 10.28 14.54
N ASN A 1097 26.84 8.98 14.47
CA ASN A 1097 25.51 8.47 14.17
C ASN A 1097 24.62 8.22 15.40
N VAL A 1098 25.15 8.32 16.63
CA VAL A 1098 24.35 8.17 17.87
C VAL A 1098 23.17 9.16 17.97
N PRO A 1099 23.26 10.43 17.51
CA PRO A 1099 22.13 11.35 17.50
C PRO A 1099 20.90 10.88 16.71
N ILE A 1100 21.00 9.83 15.88
CA ILE A 1100 19.85 9.16 15.26
C ILE A 1100 18.83 8.70 16.32
N ILE A 1101 19.24 8.46 17.56
CA ILE A 1101 18.34 8.12 18.68
C ILE A 1101 17.25 9.16 18.93
N VAL A 1102 17.44 10.42 18.50
CA VAL A 1102 16.41 11.47 18.64
C VAL A 1102 15.19 11.16 17.75
N LEU A 1103 15.39 10.44 16.64
CA LEU A 1103 14.29 10.00 15.77
C LEU A 1103 13.38 8.95 16.45
N ALA A 1104 13.80 8.36 17.57
CA ALA A 1104 12.94 7.50 18.39
C ALA A 1104 11.76 8.26 19.04
N PHE A 1105 11.83 9.60 19.07
CA PHE A 1105 10.78 10.47 19.58
C PHE A 1105 10.01 11.18 18.46
N SER A 1106 10.04 10.64 17.24
CA SER A 1106 9.19 11.10 16.14
C SER A 1106 7.71 10.82 16.44
N TYR A 1107 6.81 11.64 15.90
CA TYR A 1107 5.36 11.47 16.06
C TYR A 1107 4.78 10.40 15.12
N THR A 1108 5.53 9.98 14.10
CA THR A 1108 5.09 9.00 13.10
C THR A 1108 5.79 7.66 13.21
N GLU A 1109 5.02 6.58 13.07
CA GLU A 1109 5.56 5.22 13.04
C GLU A 1109 6.45 5.01 11.80
N ILE A 1110 6.18 5.65 10.65
CA ILE A 1110 7.08 5.55 9.49
C ILE A 1110 8.53 5.98 9.82
N ILE A 1111 8.71 7.13 10.47
CA ILE A 1111 10.07 7.63 10.80
C ILE A 1111 10.69 6.78 11.91
N GLU A 1112 9.91 6.45 12.93
CA GLU A 1112 10.36 5.63 14.05
C GLU A 1112 10.78 4.21 13.59
N VAL A 1113 9.92 3.52 12.83
CA VAL A 1113 10.10 2.11 12.44
C VAL A 1113 11.07 1.96 11.27
N PHE A 1114 10.94 2.74 10.18
CA PHE A 1114 11.79 2.51 9.01
C PHE A 1114 13.12 3.25 9.09
N PHE A 1115 13.20 4.41 9.72
CA PHE A 1115 14.44 5.18 9.78
C PHE A 1115 15.17 5.00 11.11
N PHE A 1116 14.55 5.27 12.25
CA PHE A 1116 15.24 5.13 13.54
C PHE A 1116 15.65 3.67 13.78
N ARG A 1117 14.70 2.74 13.81
CA ARG A 1117 14.98 1.33 14.14
C ARG A 1117 15.99 0.68 13.19
N MET A 1118 15.86 0.87 11.87
CA MET A 1118 16.79 0.30 10.89
C MET A 1118 18.17 0.96 10.94
N LEU A 1119 18.27 2.29 10.92
CA LEU A 1119 19.57 2.97 10.91
C LEU A 1119 20.32 2.79 12.23
N PHE A 1120 19.60 2.79 13.36
CA PHE A 1120 20.19 2.52 14.66
C PHE A 1120 20.76 1.09 14.72
N SER A 1121 20.01 0.10 14.25
CA SER A 1121 20.46 -1.29 14.15
C SER A 1121 21.68 -1.43 13.24
N LEU A 1122 21.68 -0.74 12.10
CA LEU A 1122 22.80 -0.70 11.16
C LEU A 1122 24.07 -0.13 11.79
N VAL A 1123 23.98 0.94 12.58
CA VAL A 1123 25.15 1.55 13.25
C VAL A 1123 25.75 0.58 14.28
N ILE A 1124 24.91 -0.13 15.04
CA ILE A 1124 25.36 -1.14 16.01
C ILE A 1124 26.00 -2.32 15.29
N LEU A 1125 25.34 -2.89 14.28
CA LEU A 1125 25.86 -4.01 13.49
C LEU A 1125 27.14 -3.60 12.77
N GLY A 1126 27.18 -2.41 12.16
CA GLY A 1126 28.35 -1.85 11.50
C GLY A 1126 29.55 -1.70 12.45
N PHE A 1127 29.33 -1.22 13.67
CA PHE A 1127 30.36 -1.16 14.71
C PHE A 1127 30.85 -2.56 15.11
N LEU A 1128 29.93 -3.49 15.43
CA LEU A 1128 30.27 -4.87 15.82
C LEU A 1128 31.07 -5.58 14.72
N HIS A 1129 30.61 -5.50 13.49
CA HIS A 1129 31.30 -6.12 12.36
C HIS A 1129 32.61 -5.43 12.02
N GLY A 1130 32.63 -4.10 11.93
CA GLY A 1130 33.80 -3.32 11.53
C GLY A 1130 34.95 -3.37 12.54
N MET A 1131 34.63 -3.32 13.85
CA MET A 1131 35.64 -3.24 14.92
C MET A 1131 35.91 -4.56 15.64
N VAL A 1132 34.99 -5.54 15.61
CA VAL A 1132 35.15 -6.82 16.31
C VAL A 1132 35.42 -7.97 15.34
N PHE A 1133 34.50 -8.24 14.40
CA PHE A 1133 34.60 -9.41 13.52
C PHE A 1133 35.62 -9.21 12.38
N PHE A 1134 35.60 -8.07 11.70
CA PHE A 1134 36.46 -7.82 10.54
C PHE A 1134 37.97 -7.89 10.82
N PRO A 1135 38.51 -7.35 11.94
CA PRO A 1135 39.92 -7.54 12.28
C PRO A 1135 40.29 -9.02 12.51
N VAL A 1136 39.38 -9.79 13.13
CA VAL A 1136 39.56 -11.23 13.36
C VAL A 1136 39.59 -11.97 12.02
N LEU A 1137 38.67 -11.65 11.11
CA LEU A 1137 38.63 -12.21 9.75
C LEU A 1137 39.92 -11.90 8.97
N LEU A 1138 40.39 -10.64 9.01
CA LEU A 1138 41.66 -10.26 8.39
C LEU A 1138 42.86 -11.01 8.98
N SER A 1139 42.87 -11.26 10.30
CA SER A 1139 43.92 -12.04 10.94
C SER A 1139 43.97 -13.47 10.39
N PHE A 1140 42.82 -14.16 10.27
CA PHE A 1140 42.77 -15.51 9.71
C PHE A 1140 43.26 -15.56 8.25
N LEU A 1141 42.87 -14.58 7.44
CA LEU A 1141 43.24 -14.52 6.03
C LEU A 1141 44.72 -14.21 5.82
N ASN A 1142 45.30 -13.37 6.67
CA ASN A 1142 46.72 -13.06 6.65
C ASN A 1142 47.59 -14.30 6.89
N ASP A 1143 47.15 -15.21 7.78
CA ASP A 1143 47.84 -16.47 8.05
C ASP A 1143 47.77 -17.48 6.89
N ILE A 1144 46.72 -17.39 6.05
CA ILE A 1144 46.56 -18.20 4.84
C ILE A 1144 47.47 -17.69 3.71
N LYS A 1145 47.57 -16.35 3.54
CA LYS A 1145 48.31 -15.70 2.44
C LYS A 1145 49.83 -15.84 2.52
N HIS A 1146 50.39 -15.98 3.72
CA HIS A 1146 51.84 -16.06 3.96
C HIS A 1146 52.36 -17.49 4.18
N ARG A 1147 51.82 -18.44 3.41
CA ARG A 1147 52.50 -19.70 3.05
C ARG A 1147 53.30 -19.47 1.78
#